data_AF-A0A4Y6RBG1-F1
#
_entry.id   AF-A0A4Y6RBG1-F1
#
_cell.length_a   1.000
_cell.length_b   1.000
_cell.length_c   1.000
_cell.angle_alpha   90.00
_cell.angle_beta   90.00
_cell.angle_gamma   90.00
#
_symmetry.space_group_name_H-M   'P 1'
#
loop_
_entity.id
_entity.type
_entity.pdbx_description
1 polymer ?
#
loop_
_entity_poly.entity_id
_entity_poly.type
_entity_poly.pdbx_seq_one_letter_code
_entity_poly.pdbx_strand_id
1 'polypeptide(L)'
;MTTYNLSTTVHVCEDINKNFDIRDLLIQAGYTAQGELNIKNFTVLLPDDTESTVNTPLFGMLDADTVYVRPGDWAANYNGNFSTIQVTIDKGNGDLVQLELQVIIDPVNDAPDAADKTFNLVDGASVVLSESDFGFHDDVEHDGFKSIVITNTTTAGQVLLNGVAVAVGTEVSIDDIRAGHLVFVPSQTVAGNFDLGFKVRDDGGTAGCNAQDLSLVPHHLTFNVPMAHLGDFVWEDKNANGVQDAGEAGIANVVVQLKDGTGAVVASTTTDANGGYHFDVNPGTYSVTVVTPNGYTATAASQGGDAAKDSNIDAAGNMAPVTLAPGETNSSLDAGLYRAAELGDRVWFDANKNGVQDAGEAGVAGVKVTLLDASGNAVGSPLVTDANGNYLFTNLKPGAYSVQFDKTSLPAGYAFTGQDQGGDDLRDSDASAIDGKTAQVLLASGDSNHSLDAGIVALPASLGDRVWHDANMNGVQDAGEAGISGVTVQLKNAAGSVIGSTVTDATGYYNFSVDAGTYSVAVVAPPGYLSTVKDAGGNDALDSDINAAGQSALVTVAAGQNYKDLDAGLYKTASIGDRVWFDANGNGTQDAGEAGVCGVKVNLYNAAGAVVASATTDASGNYLFSNLVPGNYYLGFVPPAGYNFTKADVGGYATDSDVNPATGLTTTWIALKSGDVQLDWDAGLVKCAPVTGSIGNRVWEDNNYNGVQDAGELGVAGVKVNLLNANNQIIATTTTNASGNYLFDNLVAGSYKVAVVRPSGFYYTKANVGNDASDSDIDASTGRSGLINLAAGQNDMSWDAGIYRKASLGDKVWRDADHDGVQDSNEAGIANIKVQLFSGSGALLATTYTNSNGNYKFADLDPGSYSLKFDKSGVYHAGYAMDSWRWGVKNVGSNDNIDSDVNSNGSYANVVYTDVLKLASGQNDMSWDAAITPIVIDLNGDGVHTIARADFHGSFDLLGTGSAIQSGWVSAHDGLLAIDSNGNGKIDNISELFGGNEKGTGFAKLSSYDSNGDGVVDAKDDKFAELRIWRDANSNGVTDDGELMSLHDAGVASLTVSYTELPFLDANDNLHLERSSATLANGKTVDMTDVYFNVDAKDAAKAGVSLPSMADLLRDDHALDKALGQDASVATVAAAPAAPAVEAQAQCEMAEVLRRAMAHTTAQPQEMAA
;
A
#
# COMPACT_ATOMS: atom_id res chain seq x y z
N MET A 1 -198.31 19.04 14.18
CA MET A 1 -196.95 18.93 13.62
C MET A 1 -196.38 17.62 14.08
N THR A 2 -195.85 16.82 13.15
CA THR A 2 -195.18 15.54 13.45
C THR A 2 -193.70 15.68 13.12
N THR A 3 -192.80 15.44 14.08
CA THR A 3 -191.35 15.53 13.89
C THR A 3 -190.76 14.14 13.62
N TYR A 4 -189.89 14.01 12.62
CA TYR A 4 -189.14 12.79 12.30
C TYR A 4 -187.66 12.96 12.68
N ASN A 5 -187.06 11.98 13.34
CA ASN A 5 -185.64 11.99 13.73
C ASN A 5 -184.87 10.93 12.93
N LEU A 6 -183.76 11.31 12.30
CA LEU A 6 -182.92 10.49 11.40
C LEU A 6 -181.44 10.69 11.72
N SER A 7 -180.56 9.79 11.28
CA SER A 7 -179.10 9.94 11.44
C SER A 7 -178.29 9.40 10.26
N THR A 8 -177.12 9.98 9.94
CA THR A 8 -176.16 9.48 8.91
C THR A 8 -174.72 9.93 9.17
N THR A 9 -173.72 9.40 8.44
CA THR A 9 -172.27 9.69 8.63
C THR A 9 -171.53 9.96 7.31
N VAL A 10 -170.54 10.87 7.32
CA VAL A 10 -169.66 11.21 6.18
C VAL A 10 -168.18 11.32 6.57
N HIS A 11 -167.26 11.02 5.63
CA HIS A 11 -165.80 11.12 5.79
C HIS A 11 -165.16 12.19 4.88
N VAL A 12 -164.12 12.87 5.39
CA VAL A 12 -163.34 13.93 4.72
C VAL A 12 -161.87 13.82 5.15
N CYS A 13 -160.87 13.97 4.27
CA CYS A 13 -159.45 13.98 4.70
C CYS A 13 -159.08 15.33 5.34
N GLU A 14 -158.16 15.35 6.31
CA GLU A 14 -157.82 16.55 7.09
C GLU A 14 -157.35 17.75 6.24
N ASP A 15 -156.75 17.47 5.09
CA ASP A 15 -156.28 18.51 4.16
C ASP A 15 -157.28 18.87 3.05
N ILE A 16 -158.53 18.38 3.12
CA ILE A 16 -159.51 18.52 2.03
C ILE A 16 -160.84 19.08 2.53
N ASN A 17 -161.28 20.20 1.95
CA ASN A 17 -162.60 20.81 2.23
C ASN A 17 -163.72 20.19 1.35
N LYS A 18 -164.93 19.95 1.90
CA LYS A 18 -166.03 19.25 1.18
C LYS A 18 -167.44 19.79 1.52
N ASN A 19 -168.38 19.73 0.57
CA ASN A 19 -169.79 20.14 0.74
C ASN A 19 -170.76 18.96 0.58
N PHE A 20 -171.92 19.02 1.25
CA PHE A 20 -172.96 17.98 1.27
C PHE A 20 -174.37 18.57 1.13
N ASP A 21 -175.13 18.10 0.15
CA ASP A 21 -176.55 18.47 -0.06
C ASP A 21 -177.44 17.71 0.94
N ILE A 22 -178.38 18.40 1.59
CA ILE A 22 -179.19 17.83 2.66
C ILE A 22 -180.19 16.78 2.14
N ARG A 23 -180.65 16.89 0.88
CA ARG A 23 -181.52 15.87 0.28
C ARG A 23 -180.75 14.56 0.14
N ASP A 24 -179.48 14.61 -0.26
CA ASP A 24 -178.62 13.43 -0.36
C ASP A 24 -178.34 12.84 1.03
N LEU A 25 -178.07 13.69 2.02
CA LEU A 25 -177.87 13.23 3.40
C LEU A 25 -179.15 12.60 3.99
N LEU A 26 -180.34 13.13 3.68
CA LEU A 26 -181.61 12.52 4.09
C LEU A 26 -181.85 11.17 3.41
N ILE A 27 -181.54 11.05 2.11
CA ILE A 27 -181.60 9.78 1.39
C ILE A 27 -180.62 8.78 2.01
N GLN A 28 -179.39 9.21 2.33
CA GLN A 28 -178.39 8.40 3.01
C GLN A 28 -178.87 7.97 4.41
N ALA A 29 -179.64 8.81 5.09
CA ALA A 29 -180.32 8.50 6.35
C ALA A 29 -181.60 7.66 6.18
N GLY A 30 -181.94 7.24 4.95
CA GLY A 30 -183.08 6.38 4.63
C GLY A 30 -184.43 7.08 4.51
N TYR A 31 -184.47 8.40 4.36
CA TYR A 31 -185.70 9.19 4.25
C TYR A 31 -185.79 9.98 2.95
N THR A 32 -186.88 9.77 2.21
CA THR A 32 -187.17 10.52 0.98
C THR A 32 -188.24 11.57 1.24
N ALA A 33 -187.86 12.85 1.18
CA ALA A 33 -188.77 13.97 1.31
C ALA A 33 -189.23 14.50 -0.06
N GLN A 34 -190.53 14.79 -0.20
CA GLN A 34 -191.15 15.35 -1.41
C GLN A 34 -191.47 16.84 -1.18
N GLY A 35 -190.89 17.73 -1.98
CA GLY A 35 -191.03 19.20 -1.86
C GLY A 35 -189.69 19.92 -1.71
N GLU A 36 -189.76 21.24 -1.52
CA GLU A 36 -188.60 22.10 -1.25
C GLU A 36 -188.17 21.93 0.21
N LEU A 37 -186.88 21.63 0.42
CA LEU A 37 -186.30 21.42 1.75
C LEU A 37 -185.51 22.65 2.14
N ASN A 38 -185.79 23.17 3.32
CA ASN A 38 -185.05 24.32 3.83
C ASN A 38 -184.53 24.00 5.23
N ILE A 39 -183.23 24.12 5.43
CA ILE A 39 -182.63 24.01 6.75
C ILE A 39 -183.10 25.23 7.58
N LYS A 40 -183.91 24.96 8.60
CA LYS A 40 -184.44 25.98 9.52
C LYS A 40 -183.39 26.44 10.51
N ASN A 41 -182.67 25.47 11.05
CA ASN A 41 -181.57 25.66 11.96
C ASN A 41 -180.73 24.38 11.97
N PHE A 42 -179.52 24.50 12.46
CA PHE A 42 -178.73 23.37 12.89
C PHE A 42 -178.13 23.69 14.25
N THR A 43 -177.78 22.64 14.98
CA THR A 43 -176.89 22.70 16.13
C THR A 43 -175.77 21.72 15.85
N VAL A 44 -174.52 22.19 15.83
CA VAL A 44 -173.33 21.36 15.76
C VAL A 44 -172.61 21.43 17.10
N LEU A 45 -172.26 20.28 17.65
CA LEU A 45 -171.23 20.20 18.66
C LEU A 45 -169.88 20.30 17.94
N LEU A 46 -169.16 21.39 18.18
CA LEU A 46 -167.82 21.62 17.66
C LEU A 46 -166.80 20.76 18.43
N PRO A 47 -165.62 20.49 17.86
CA PRO A 47 -164.58 19.68 18.50
C PRO A 47 -164.06 20.20 19.83
N ASP A 48 -164.30 21.47 20.16
CA ASP A 48 -163.98 22.08 21.45
C ASP A 48 -165.12 21.90 22.50
N ASP A 49 -166.04 20.98 22.25
CA ASP A 49 -167.25 20.68 23.03
C ASP A 49 -168.23 21.88 23.15
N THR A 50 -168.08 22.92 22.32
CA THR A 50 -169.04 24.01 22.27
C THR A 50 -170.16 23.74 21.26
N GLU A 51 -171.41 24.01 21.64
CA GLU A 51 -172.53 23.93 20.69
C GLU A 51 -172.66 25.25 19.91
N SER A 52 -172.63 25.16 18.59
CA SER A 52 -172.89 26.29 17.69
C SER A 52 -174.18 26.07 16.91
N THR A 53 -175.02 27.11 16.88
CA THR A 53 -176.22 27.16 16.04
C THR A 53 -176.08 28.09 14.83
N VAL A 54 -174.85 28.54 14.55
CA VAL A 54 -174.47 29.40 13.42
C VAL A 54 -173.28 28.80 12.67
N ASN A 55 -173.02 29.26 11.45
CA ASN A 55 -171.90 28.77 10.63
C ASN A 55 -170.55 28.97 11.34
N THR A 56 -169.70 27.97 11.23
CA THR A 56 -168.35 27.92 11.81
C THR A 56 -167.33 27.61 10.71
N PRO A 57 -166.02 27.86 10.92
CA PRO A 57 -164.99 27.50 9.96
C PRO A 57 -165.04 26.01 9.58
N LEU A 58 -165.24 25.13 10.56
CA LEU A 58 -165.32 23.68 10.34
C LEU A 58 -166.61 23.27 9.64
N PHE A 59 -167.76 23.79 10.06
CA PHE A 59 -169.07 23.39 9.56
C PHE A 59 -170.07 24.53 9.50
N GLY A 60 -170.88 24.57 8.43
CA GLY A 60 -172.00 25.50 8.35
C GLY A 60 -172.88 25.25 7.14
N MET A 61 -173.96 26.03 7.04
CA MET A 61 -174.80 26.09 5.86
C MET A 61 -174.12 26.92 4.77
N LEU A 62 -174.06 26.36 3.58
CA LEU A 62 -173.63 27.10 2.39
C LEU A 62 -174.80 27.91 1.82
N ASP A 63 -175.98 27.28 1.75
CA ASP A 63 -177.25 27.85 1.29
C ASP A 63 -178.43 27.16 1.98
N ALA A 64 -179.65 27.27 1.44
CA ALA A 64 -180.87 26.81 2.10
C ALA A 64 -180.96 25.29 2.26
N ASP A 65 -180.23 24.52 1.44
CA ASP A 65 -180.26 23.06 1.40
C ASP A 65 -178.88 22.37 1.38
N THR A 66 -177.75 23.10 1.45
CA THR A 66 -176.39 22.53 1.48
C THR A 66 -175.62 22.89 2.76
N VAL A 67 -174.86 21.93 3.30
CA VAL A 67 -173.90 22.15 4.40
C VAL A 67 -172.45 21.87 3.94
N TYR A 68 -171.46 22.48 4.57
CA TYR A 68 -170.03 22.26 4.29
C TYR A 68 -169.27 21.74 5.51
N VAL A 69 -168.19 21.00 5.25
CA VAL A 69 -167.17 20.55 6.21
C VAL A 69 -165.79 21.00 5.71
N ARG A 70 -165.02 21.74 6.51
CA ARG A 70 -163.70 22.26 6.13
C ARG A 70 -162.67 22.10 7.28
N PRO A 71 -161.91 20.99 7.31
CA PRO A 71 -161.04 20.69 8.46
C PRO A 71 -159.82 21.59 8.54
N GLY A 72 -159.12 21.81 7.42
CA GLY A 72 -157.95 22.70 7.39
C GLY A 72 -158.26 24.17 7.71
N ASP A 73 -159.50 24.62 7.48
CA ASP A 73 -159.94 25.97 7.86
C ASP A 73 -160.17 26.11 9.38
N TRP A 74 -160.30 24.99 10.09
CA TRP A 74 -160.46 24.93 11.55
C TRP A 74 -159.11 24.89 12.27
N ALA A 75 -158.27 23.93 11.90
CA ALA A 75 -156.87 23.83 12.33
C ALA A 75 -156.09 22.99 11.30
N ALA A 76 -154.80 23.30 11.12
CA ALA A 76 -153.91 22.48 10.30
C ALA A 76 -153.79 21.05 10.90
N ASN A 77 -153.74 20.04 10.03
CA ASN A 77 -153.69 18.61 10.35
C ASN A 77 -154.73 18.21 11.43
N TYR A 78 -155.96 18.73 11.25
CA TYR A 78 -157.06 18.41 12.13
C TYR A 78 -157.76 17.13 11.69
N ASN A 79 -157.62 16.04 12.44
CA ASN A 79 -158.29 14.76 12.22
C ASN A 79 -159.15 14.31 13.43
N GLY A 80 -160.09 13.38 13.21
CA GLY A 80 -160.92 12.77 14.26
C GLY A 80 -162.43 12.65 13.96
N ASN A 81 -163.18 12.00 14.86
CA ASN A 81 -164.62 11.70 14.70
C ASN A 81 -165.47 12.51 15.70
N PHE A 82 -166.00 13.69 15.32
CA PHE A 82 -166.34 14.67 16.38
C PHE A 82 -167.59 15.54 16.25
N SER A 83 -168.43 15.42 15.22
CA SER A 83 -169.62 16.28 15.17
C SER A 83 -170.87 15.51 14.86
N THR A 84 -171.69 15.27 15.88
CA THR A 84 -173.10 14.94 15.73
C THR A 84 -173.86 16.24 15.52
N ILE A 85 -174.28 16.49 14.29
CA ILE A 85 -174.90 17.74 13.87
C ILE A 85 -176.39 17.51 13.75
N GLN A 86 -177.18 18.15 14.61
CA GLN A 86 -178.63 18.13 14.47
C GLN A 86 -179.08 19.24 13.52
N VAL A 87 -179.46 18.87 12.31
CA VAL A 87 -180.03 19.77 11.29
C VAL A 87 -181.54 19.64 11.32
N THR A 88 -182.25 20.72 11.67
CA THR A 88 -183.71 20.78 11.57
C THR A 88 -184.11 21.33 10.21
N ILE A 89 -184.90 20.56 9.47
CA ILE A 89 -185.26 20.79 8.08
C ILE A 89 -186.78 20.95 7.98
N ASP A 90 -187.25 22.05 7.41
CA ASP A 90 -188.66 22.31 7.09
C ASP A 90 -189.00 21.78 5.70
N LYS A 91 -190.10 21.05 5.62
CA LYS A 91 -190.63 20.45 4.39
C LYS A 91 -191.56 21.39 3.61
N GLY A 92 -191.70 22.65 4.03
CA GLY A 92 -192.49 23.69 3.34
C GLY A 92 -193.99 23.61 3.59
N ASN A 93 -194.47 22.60 4.33
CA ASN A 93 -195.87 22.42 4.72
C ASN A 93 -196.11 22.54 6.24
N GLY A 94 -195.07 22.91 6.99
CA GLY A 94 -195.10 23.07 8.45
C GLY A 94 -194.70 21.82 9.26
N ASP A 95 -194.36 20.69 8.64
CA ASP A 95 -193.74 19.54 9.30
C ASP A 95 -192.20 19.61 9.26
N LEU A 96 -191.52 19.20 10.34
CA LEU A 96 -190.07 19.26 10.50
C LEU A 96 -189.40 17.87 10.48
N VAL A 97 -188.17 17.79 9.99
CA VAL A 97 -187.26 16.63 10.10
C VAL A 97 -186.01 17.04 10.86
N GLN A 98 -185.61 16.30 11.87
CA GLN A 98 -184.30 16.43 12.50
C GLN A 98 -183.37 15.34 11.95
N LEU A 99 -182.27 15.76 11.33
CA LEU A 99 -181.20 14.88 10.87
C LEU A 99 -179.98 15.04 11.78
N GLU A 100 -179.49 13.94 12.30
CA GLU A 100 -178.27 13.82 13.08
C GLU A 100 -177.12 13.38 12.14
N LEU A 101 -176.29 14.31 11.67
CA LEU A 101 -175.17 14.04 10.77
C LEU A 101 -173.86 13.89 11.55
N GLN A 102 -173.18 12.75 11.44
CA GLN A 102 -171.83 12.54 11.96
C GLN A 102 -170.76 12.81 10.89
N VAL A 103 -169.73 13.58 11.23
CA VAL A 103 -168.61 13.89 10.32
C VAL A 103 -167.31 13.32 10.90
N ILE A 104 -166.56 12.57 10.08
CA ILE A 104 -165.24 11.98 10.40
C ILE A 104 -164.17 12.61 9.52
N ILE A 105 -163.08 13.07 10.13
CA ILE A 105 -161.91 13.59 9.44
C ILE A 105 -160.73 12.58 9.48
N ASP A 106 -160.25 12.12 8.33
CA ASP A 106 -159.20 11.11 8.19
C ASP A 106 -157.79 11.77 8.09
N PRO A 107 -156.75 11.26 8.78
CA PRO A 107 -155.38 11.81 8.77
C PRO A 107 -154.56 11.51 7.50
N VAL A 108 -153.50 12.30 7.23
CA VAL A 108 -152.53 12.20 6.11
C VAL A 108 -151.09 12.27 6.64
N ASN A 109 -150.17 11.40 6.18
CA ASN A 109 -148.76 11.35 6.61
C ASN A 109 -147.88 12.41 5.89
N ASP A 110 -147.13 13.23 6.64
CA ASP A 110 -146.16 14.20 6.13
C ASP A 110 -144.72 13.64 6.02
N ALA A 111 -143.83 14.35 5.31
CA ALA A 111 -142.46 13.89 5.06
C ALA A 111 -141.51 14.18 6.23
N PRO A 112 -140.57 13.26 6.56
CA PRO A 112 -139.60 13.44 7.63
C PRO A 112 -138.43 14.32 7.17
N ASP A 113 -137.59 14.79 8.09
CA ASP A 113 -136.36 15.56 7.80
C ASP A 113 -135.09 14.89 8.34
N ALA A 114 -133.93 15.36 7.89
CA ALA A 114 -132.60 14.84 8.25
C ALA A 114 -131.53 15.94 8.39
N ALA A 115 -130.31 15.57 8.78
CA ALA A 115 -129.18 16.50 8.92
C ALA A 115 -127.84 15.96 8.40
N ASP A 116 -126.98 16.87 7.91
CA ASP A 116 -125.62 16.55 7.48
C ASP A 116 -124.68 16.32 8.68
N LYS A 117 -123.60 15.53 8.48
CA LYS A 117 -122.57 15.29 9.50
C LYS A 117 -121.18 15.08 8.90
N THR A 118 -120.13 15.48 9.62
CA THR A 118 -118.73 15.30 9.20
C THR A 118 -117.93 14.43 10.19
N PHE A 119 -117.11 13.52 9.67
CA PHE A 119 -116.17 12.66 10.39
C PHE A 119 -114.73 13.03 10.03
N ASN A 120 -113.89 13.34 11.03
CA ASN A 120 -112.45 13.57 10.84
C ASN A 120 -111.68 12.31 11.27
N LEU A 121 -111.05 11.62 10.32
CA LEU A 121 -110.37 10.34 10.56
C LEU A 121 -108.90 10.60 10.82
N VAL A 122 -108.43 10.59 12.06
CA VAL A 122 -107.03 11.00 12.38
C VAL A 122 -105.99 10.00 11.83
N ASP A 123 -106.39 8.75 11.60
CA ASP A 123 -105.54 7.62 11.23
C ASP A 123 -106.13 6.78 10.08
N GLY A 124 -107.15 7.30 9.38
CA GLY A 124 -107.85 6.54 8.34
C GLY A 124 -108.56 5.29 8.86
N ALA A 125 -109.02 5.27 10.12
CA ALA A 125 -109.87 4.21 10.64
C ALA A 125 -111.27 4.18 9.98
N SER A 126 -111.84 2.99 9.86
CA SER A 126 -113.22 2.80 9.42
C SER A 126 -114.23 3.37 10.43
N VAL A 127 -115.36 3.88 9.93
CA VAL A 127 -116.45 4.45 10.75
C VAL A 127 -117.68 3.54 10.67
N VAL A 128 -118.13 3.02 11.81
CA VAL A 128 -119.44 2.36 11.90
C VAL A 128 -120.51 3.44 12.03
N LEU A 129 -121.44 3.50 11.09
CA LEU A 129 -122.53 4.48 11.08
C LEU A 129 -123.67 4.04 12.00
N SER A 130 -124.23 4.99 12.73
CA SER A 130 -125.26 4.84 13.73
C SER A 130 -126.50 5.67 13.35
N GLU A 131 -127.63 5.35 13.99
CA GLU A 131 -128.88 6.08 13.80
C GLU A 131 -128.73 7.60 14.00
N SER A 132 -127.96 8.01 15.02
CA SER A 132 -127.74 9.43 15.35
C SER A 132 -126.98 10.22 14.26
N ASP A 133 -126.34 9.53 13.32
CA ASP A 133 -125.57 10.18 12.25
C ASP A 133 -126.46 10.79 11.16
N PHE A 134 -127.71 10.32 11.04
CA PHE A 134 -128.64 10.72 9.97
C PHE A 134 -129.58 11.86 10.37
N GLY A 135 -129.64 12.20 11.66
CA GLY A 135 -130.40 13.35 12.17
C GLY A 135 -131.91 13.29 11.90
N PHE A 136 -132.50 12.09 11.82
CA PHE A 136 -133.93 11.92 11.54
C PHE A 136 -134.81 12.65 12.56
N HIS A 137 -135.80 13.38 12.07
CA HIS A 137 -136.94 13.83 12.86
C HIS A 137 -138.22 13.86 12.02
N ASP A 138 -139.34 13.58 12.66
CA ASP A 138 -140.68 13.83 12.15
C ASP A 138 -141.48 14.55 13.25
N ASP A 139 -141.77 15.82 12.99
CA ASP A 139 -142.32 16.75 13.98
C ASP A 139 -143.84 16.81 13.95
N VAL A 140 -144.49 16.25 12.92
CA VAL A 140 -145.92 16.46 12.68
C VAL A 140 -146.72 15.25 13.17
N GLU A 141 -146.46 14.06 12.61
CA GLU A 141 -147.13 12.82 13.03
C GLU A 141 -146.34 12.04 14.08
N HIS A 142 -145.04 12.34 14.22
CA HIS A 142 -144.10 11.63 15.09
C HIS A 142 -143.92 10.16 14.73
N ASP A 143 -143.90 9.87 13.43
CA ASP A 143 -143.61 8.55 12.90
C ASP A 143 -142.14 8.15 13.13
N GLY A 144 -141.92 6.84 13.17
CA GLY A 144 -140.64 6.23 13.52
C GLY A 144 -139.66 6.21 12.34
N PHE A 145 -138.37 6.39 12.63
CA PHE A 145 -137.32 6.26 11.61
C PHE A 145 -137.21 4.81 11.11
N LYS A 146 -137.48 4.60 9.82
CA LYS A 146 -137.59 3.26 9.21
C LYS A 146 -136.34 2.84 8.45
N SER A 147 -135.84 3.72 7.59
CA SER A 147 -134.73 3.41 6.69
C SER A 147 -134.08 4.67 6.14
N ILE A 148 -132.87 4.53 5.63
CA ILE A 148 -132.28 5.53 4.72
C ILE A 148 -132.28 5.00 3.29
N VAL A 149 -132.35 5.90 2.32
CA VAL A 149 -132.13 5.60 0.90
C VAL A 149 -130.88 6.32 0.45
N ILE A 150 -129.87 5.58 -0.02
CA ILE A 150 -128.62 6.17 -0.50
C ILE A 150 -128.85 6.92 -1.81
N THR A 151 -128.42 8.17 -1.88
CA THR A 151 -128.62 9.05 -3.05
C THR A 151 -127.35 9.31 -3.84
N ASN A 152 -126.18 9.18 -3.21
CA ASN A 152 -124.87 9.21 -3.88
C ASN A 152 -123.84 8.43 -3.08
N THR A 153 -122.82 7.86 -3.73
CA THR A 153 -121.69 7.17 -3.10
C THR A 153 -120.39 7.96 -3.24
N THR A 154 -119.44 7.73 -2.34
CA THR A 154 -118.09 8.32 -2.41
C THR A 154 -117.18 7.67 -3.46
N THR A 155 -116.26 8.45 -4.02
CA THR A 155 -115.25 8.04 -5.01
C THR A 155 -113.94 7.53 -4.40
N ALA A 156 -113.68 7.76 -3.11
CA ALA A 156 -112.44 7.35 -2.45
C ALA A 156 -112.69 6.86 -1.01
N GLY A 157 -113.26 5.66 -0.97
CA GLY A 157 -113.69 4.92 0.21
C GLY A 157 -114.85 4.02 -0.19
N GLN A 158 -115.31 3.16 0.71
CA GLN A 158 -116.45 2.30 0.46
C GLN A 158 -117.40 2.32 1.64
N VAL A 159 -118.69 2.50 1.37
CA VAL A 159 -119.72 2.25 2.37
C VAL A 159 -120.19 0.81 2.18
N LEU A 160 -120.07 0.02 3.23
CA LEU A 160 -120.39 -1.39 3.26
C LEU A 160 -121.62 -1.62 4.12
N LEU A 161 -122.59 -2.36 3.61
CA LEU A 161 -123.70 -2.93 4.39
C LEU A 161 -123.45 -4.43 4.51
N ASN A 162 -123.30 -4.94 5.74
CA ASN A 162 -122.97 -6.35 5.98
C ASN A 162 -121.70 -6.81 5.22
N GLY A 163 -120.73 -5.91 5.08
CA GLY A 163 -119.47 -6.16 4.35
C GLY A 163 -119.57 -6.08 2.82
N VAL A 164 -120.73 -5.74 2.26
CA VAL A 164 -120.95 -5.59 0.81
C VAL A 164 -121.11 -4.12 0.44
N ALA A 165 -120.47 -3.67 -0.64
CA ALA A 165 -120.55 -2.28 -1.08
C ALA A 165 -122.00 -1.86 -1.39
N VAL A 166 -122.40 -0.72 -0.83
CA VAL A 166 -123.71 -0.13 -1.02
C VAL A 166 -123.76 0.66 -2.34
N ALA A 167 -124.86 0.53 -3.07
CA ALA A 167 -125.07 1.24 -4.33
C ALA A 167 -126.05 2.42 -4.15
N VAL A 168 -126.04 3.35 -5.10
CA VAL A 168 -127.06 4.41 -5.15
C VAL A 168 -128.45 3.79 -5.34
N GLY A 169 -129.42 4.29 -4.58
CA GLY A 169 -130.79 3.78 -4.51
C GLY A 169 -130.98 2.63 -3.54
N THR A 170 -129.91 2.11 -2.90
CA THR A 170 -130.05 1.10 -1.86
C THR A 170 -130.78 1.68 -0.65
N GLU A 171 -131.82 0.99 -0.22
CA GLU A 171 -132.53 1.26 1.02
C GLU A 171 -131.90 0.43 2.15
N VAL A 172 -131.49 1.08 3.22
CA VAL A 172 -130.85 0.46 4.39
C VAL A 172 -131.79 0.61 5.58
N SER A 173 -132.19 -0.51 6.15
CA SER A 173 -133.10 -0.52 7.30
C SER A 173 -132.45 0.11 8.53
N ILE A 174 -133.26 0.72 9.40
CA ILE A 174 -132.75 1.23 10.68
C ILE A 174 -132.20 0.10 11.57
N ASP A 175 -132.72 -1.12 11.44
CA ASP A 175 -132.24 -2.28 12.19
C ASP A 175 -130.81 -2.68 11.78
N ASP A 176 -130.49 -2.64 10.49
CA ASP A 176 -129.12 -2.87 10.01
C ASP A 176 -128.15 -1.79 10.50
N ILE A 177 -128.60 -0.52 10.55
CA ILE A 177 -127.80 0.59 11.08
C ILE A 177 -127.57 0.40 12.59
N ARG A 178 -128.62 0.09 13.36
CA ARG A 178 -128.54 -0.18 14.81
C ARG A 178 -127.67 -1.41 15.13
N ALA A 179 -127.63 -2.40 14.25
CA ALA A 179 -126.74 -3.55 14.35
C ALA A 179 -125.28 -3.24 13.99
N GLY A 180 -124.97 -2.01 13.55
CA GLY A 180 -123.62 -1.59 13.16
C GLY A 180 -123.15 -2.20 11.84
N HIS A 181 -124.09 -2.65 11.00
CA HIS A 181 -123.77 -3.30 9.73
C HIS A 181 -123.38 -2.33 8.62
N LEU A 182 -123.68 -1.03 8.78
CA LEU A 182 -123.34 0.02 7.84
C LEU A 182 -122.02 0.68 8.25
N VAL A 183 -120.96 0.49 7.46
CA VAL A 183 -119.61 0.92 7.79
C VAL A 183 -118.98 1.66 6.63
N PHE A 184 -118.43 2.84 6.87
CA PHE A 184 -117.54 3.51 5.93
C PHE A 184 -116.09 3.05 6.13
N VAL A 185 -115.46 2.57 5.07
CA VAL A 185 -114.04 2.21 5.01
C VAL A 185 -113.32 3.24 4.14
N PRO A 186 -112.40 4.05 4.71
CA PRO A 186 -111.71 5.10 3.95
C PRO A 186 -110.69 4.54 2.96
N SER A 187 -110.38 5.33 1.93
CA SER A 187 -109.28 5.03 1.01
C SER A 187 -107.94 4.97 1.75
N GLN A 188 -107.15 3.93 1.48
CA GLN A 188 -105.78 3.79 1.97
C GLN A 188 -104.73 4.37 1.01
N THR A 189 -105.18 5.09 -0.02
CA THR A 189 -104.30 5.64 -1.08
C THR A 189 -104.64 7.07 -1.49
N VAL A 190 -105.72 7.65 -0.97
CA VAL A 190 -106.19 8.99 -1.34
C VAL A 190 -106.70 9.70 -0.10
N ALA A 191 -106.07 10.83 0.24
CA ALA A 191 -106.54 11.75 1.27
C ALA A 191 -107.56 12.75 0.70
N GLY A 192 -108.38 13.36 1.56
CA GLY A 192 -109.38 14.36 1.19
C GLY A 192 -110.73 14.17 1.87
N ASN A 193 -111.71 14.94 1.40
CA ASN A 193 -113.08 14.94 1.93
C ASN A 193 -113.98 14.13 0.99
N PHE A 194 -114.79 13.24 1.57
CA PHE A 194 -115.57 12.24 0.82
C PHE A 194 -117.02 12.20 1.31
N ASP A 195 -118.00 12.39 0.41
CA ASP A 195 -119.41 12.47 0.80
C ASP A 195 -120.21 11.20 0.45
N LEU A 196 -121.07 10.78 1.38
CA LEU A 196 -122.17 9.82 1.18
C LEU A 196 -123.50 10.57 1.23
N GLY A 197 -124.29 10.50 0.16
CA GLY A 197 -125.63 11.11 0.13
C GLY A 197 -126.71 10.14 0.60
N PHE A 198 -127.70 10.62 1.37
CA PHE A 198 -128.85 9.83 1.83
C PHE A 198 -130.15 10.65 1.89
N LYS A 199 -131.29 9.96 1.90
CA LYS A 199 -132.60 10.46 2.34
C LYS A 199 -133.10 9.57 3.47
N VAL A 200 -133.90 10.11 4.38
CA VAL A 200 -134.51 9.31 5.47
C VAL A 200 -135.96 8.98 5.15
N ARG A 201 -136.45 7.87 5.71
CA ARG A 201 -137.83 7.40 5.57
C ARG A 201 -138.47 7.16 6.94
N ASP A 202 -139.70 7.60 7.14
CA ASP A 202 -140.53 7.28 8.30
C ASP A 202 -141.33 5.95 8.14
N ASP A 203 -142.13 5.59 9.14
CA ASP A 203 -143.00 4.41 9.14
C ASP A 203 -144.51 4.68 9.03
N GLY A 204 -144.93 5.93 8.78
CA GLY A 204 -146.33 6.35 8.63
C GLY A 204 -147.07 5.72 7.45
N GLY A 205 -146.34 5.45 6.36
CA GLY A 205 -146.81 4.69 5.22
C GLY A 205 -147.61 5.48 4.18
N THR A 206 -147.80 4.90 2.99
CA THR A 206 -148.25 5.64 1.79
C THR A 206 -149.72 5.42 1.37
N ALA A 207 -150.62 4.97 2.25
CA ALA A 207 -151.97 4.52 1.85
C ALA A 207 -153.08 5.57 2.12
N GLY A 208 -153.77 6.03 1.06
CA GLY A 208 -154.89 6.99 1.12
C GLY A 208 -154.43 8.46 1.19
N CYS A 209 -155.15 9.37 0.51
CA CYS A 209 -154.96 10.83 0.57
C CYS A 209 -153.51 11.42 0.37
N ASN A 210 -152.66 10.85 -0.50
CA ASN A 210 -151.36 11.43 -0.95
C ASN A 210 -150.22 11.57 0.09
N ALA A 211 -150.11 10.64 1.05
CA ALA A 211 -149.02 10.55 2.03
C ALA A 211 -147.56 10.51 1.45
N GLN A 212 -146.58 11.08 2.16
CA GLN A 212 -145.15 11.16 1.75
C GLN A 212 -144.14 10.60 2.79
N ASP A 213 -143.66 9.36 2.63
CA ASP A 213 -142.72 8.76 3.61
C ASP A 213 -141.23 9.20 3.53
N LEU A 214 -140.78 9.95 2.52
CA LEU A 214 -139.35 10.22 2.28
C LEU A 214 -139.01 11.69 2.45
N SER A 215 -137.85 11.97 3.07
CA SER A 215 -137.37 13.34 3.19
C SER A 215 -137.28 14.04 1.84
N LEU A 216 -137.69 15.30 1.82
CA LEU A 216 -137.86 16.06 0.57
C LEU A 216 -136.53 16.26 -0.16
N VAL A 217 -135.45 16.50 0.59
CA VAL A 217 -134.09 16.72 0.07
C VAL A 217 -133.11 15.65 0.55
N PRO A 218 -132.08 15.31 -0.24
CA PRO A 218 -130.96 14.51 0.23
C PRO A 218 -130.03 15.28 1.18
N HIS A 219 -129.39 14.56 2.09
CA HIS A 219 -128.38 15.03 3.05
C HIS A 219 -127.07 14.25 2.90
N HIS A 220 -125.99 14.71 3.54
CA HIS A 220 -124.64 14.21 3.35
C HIS A 220 -123.91 13.83 4.65
N LEU A 221 -123.20 12.70 4.60
CA LEU A 221 -122.14 12.38 5.55
C LEU A 221 -120.78 12.59 4.88
N THR A 222 -119.97 13.51 5.41
CA THR A 222 -118.62 13.83 4.90
C THR A 222 -117.55 13.11 5.74
N PHE A 223 -116.59 12.45 5.10
CA PHE A 223 -115.44 11.80 5.75
C PHE A 223 -114.13 12.45 5.31
N ASN A 224 -113.36 12.99 6.25
CA ASN A 224 -112.08 13.64 6.00
C ASN A 224 -110.93 12.67 6.31
N VAL A 225 -110.20 12.24 5.29
CA VAL A 225 -109.02 11.37 5.37
C VAL A 225 -107.75 12.23 5.27
N PRO A 226 -106.77 12.10 6.20
CA PRO A 226 -105.60 12.96 6.29
C PRO A 226 -104.49 12.51 5.33
N MET A 227 -103.64 13.47 4.94
CA MET A 227 -102.40 13.21 4.23
C MET A 227 -101.38 12.53 5.16
N ALA A 228 -100.39 11.85 4.57
CA ALA A 228 -99.21 11.38 5.26
C ALA A 228 -98.06 12.37 5.08
N HIS A 229 -97.05 12.30 5.94
CA HIS A 229 -95.91 13.19 5.98
C HIS A 229 -94.60 12.38 6.00
N LEU A 230 -93.60 12.79 5.23
CA LEU A 230 -92.26 12.19 5.29
C LEU A 230 -91.12 13.20 5.13
N GLY A 231 -89.99 12.92 5.77
CA GLY A 231 -88.75 13.69 5.69
C GLY A 231 -88.15 13.96 7.05
N ASP A 232 -86.85 14.29 7.09
CA ASP A 232 -86.19 14.75 8.31
C ASP A 232 -85.00 15.66 7.97
N PHE A 233 -83.79 15.10 7.78
CA PHE A 233 -82.57 15.91 7.83
C PHE A 233 -81.49 15.53 6.79
N VAL A 234 -80.75 16.53 6.31
CA VAL A 234 -79.49 16.34 5.57
C VAL A 234 -78.37 17.09 6.29
N TRP A 235 -77.28 16.41 6.65
CA TRP A 235 -76.19 16.98 7.43
C TRP A 235 -74.79 16.72 6.86
N GLU A 236 -73.85 17.55 7.31
CA GLU A 236 -72.42 17.34 7.09
C GLU A 236 -71.88 16.36 8.13
N ASP A 237 -71.69 15.11 7.71
CA ASP A 237 -71.08 14.02 8.46
C ASP A 237 -69.56 14.27 8.54
N LYS A 238 -69.11 14.87 9.64
CA LYS A 238 -67.75 15.43 9.78
C LYS A 238 -66.69 14.35 9.84
N ASN A 239 -67.05 13.16 10.34
CA ASN A 239 -66.16 12.02 10.47
C ASN A 239 -66.49 10.88 9.48
N ALA A 240 -67.49 11.09 8.62
CA ALA A 240 -67.96 10.17 7.60
C ALA A 240 -68.36 8.78 8.14
N ASN A 241 -68.88 8.72 9.37
CA ASN A 241 -69.26 7.47 10.04
C ASN A 241 -70.70 7.02 9.71
N GLY A 242 -71.50 7.88 9.09
CA GLY A 242 -72.89 7.61 8.71
C GLY A 242 -73.91 7.80 9.83
N VAL A 243 -73.53 8.46 10.91
CA VAL A 243 -74.32 8.72 12.11
C VAL A 243 -74.30 10.20 12.39
N GLN A 244 -75.46 10.78 12.68
CA GLN A 244 -75.59 12.17 13.06
C GLN A 244 -75.04 12.39 14.47
N ASP A 245 -73.84 12.95 14.55
CA ASP A 245 -73.15 13.24 15.80
C ASP A 245 -73.44 14.66 16.32
N ALA A 246 -73.22 14.87 17.63
CA ALA A 246 -73.38 16.18 18.23
C ALA A 246 -72.38 17.19 17.65
N GLY A 247 -72.89 18.28 17.07
CA GLY A 247 -72.07 19.34 16.47
C GLY A 247 -71.87 19.21 14.95
N GLU A 248 -72.50 18.22 14.33
CA GLU A 248 -72.66 18.16 12.87
C GLU A 248 -73.77 19.10 12.42
N ALA A 249 -73.48 19.88 11.37
CA ALA A 249 -74.38 20.94 10.91
C ALA A 249 -75.25 20.41 9.78
N GLY A 250 -76.51 20.85 9.71
CA GLY A 250 -77.34 20.60 8.55
C GLY A 250 -76.83 21.32 7.31
N ILE A 251 -77.07 20.73 6.14
CA ILE A 251 -76.65 21.29 4.85
C ILE A 251 -77.86 21.96 4.20
N ALA A 252 -77.75 23.26 3.99
CA ALA A 252 -78.81 24.05 3.37
C ALA A 252 -78.85 23.94 1.85
N ASN A 253 -80.03 24.12 1.26
CA ASN A 253 -80.28 24.15 -0.20
C ASN A 253 -79.93 22.83 -0.93
N VAL A 254 -79.91 21.70 -0.24
CA VAL A 254 -79.75 20.38 -0.87
C VAL A 254 -81.06 20.01 -1.54
N VAL A 255 -81.02 19.66 -2.82
CA VAL A 255 -82.22 19.25 -3.57
C VAL A 255 -82.62 17.84 -3.14
N VAL A 256 -83.85 17.69 -2.69
CA VAL A 256 -84.45 16.42 -2.28
C VAL A 256 -85.64 16.12 -3.20
N GLN A 257 -85.66 14.93 -3.79
CA GLN A 257 -86.68 14.49 -4.73
C GLN A 257 -87.51 13.36 -4.11
N LEU A 258 -88.83 13.52 -4.12
CA LEU A 258 -89.79 12.49 -3.78
C LEU A 258 -90.15 11.70 -5.04
N LYS A 259 -90.01 10.38 -4.97
CA LYS A 259 -90.39 9.44 -6.02
C LYS A 259 -91.58 8.59 -5.57
N ASP A 260 -92.49 8.30 -6.48
CA ASP A 260 -93.59 7.36 -6.24
C ASP A 260 -93.12 5.90 -6.26
N GLY A 261 -94.03 4.96 -6.02
CA GLY A 261 -93.76 3.51 -6.03
C GLY A 261 -93.30 2.95 -7.39
N THR A 262 -93.34 3.72 -8.48
CA THR A 262 -92.77 3.36 -9.79
C THR A 262 -91.35 3.89 -10.00
N GLY A 263 -90.87 4.73 -9.07
CA GLY A 263 -89.56 5.40 -9.13
C GLY A 263 -89.59 6.73 -9.88
N ALA A 264 -90.76 7.21 -10.31
CA ALA A 264 -90.91 8.50 -10.98
C ALA A 264 -90.90 9.65 -9.96
N VAL A 265 -90.17 10.73 -10.25
CA VAL A 265 -90.15 11.93 -9.40
C VAL A 265 -91.51 12.63 -9.46
N VAL A 266 -92.19 12.73 -8.33
CA VAL A 266 -93.53 13.33 -8.19
C VAL A 266 -93.51 14.67 -7.47
N ALA A 267 -92.48 14.94 -6.67
CA ALA A 267 -92.24 16.25 -6.07
C ALA A 267 -90.74 16.46 -5.81
N SER A 268 -90.35 17.72 -5.58
CA SER A 268 -89.00 18.07 -5.15
C SER A 268 -89.04 19.27 -4.22
N THR A 269 -88.14 19.29 -3.24
CA THR A 269 -87.93 20.42 -2.33
C THR A 269 -86.43 20.67 -2.15
N THR A 270 -86.07 21.68 -1.39
CA THR A 270 -84.70 21.92 -0.93
C THR A 270 -84.67 21.99 0.59
N THR A 271 -83.59 21.50 1.20
CA THR A 271 -83.40 21.61 2.64
C THR A 271 -83.31 23.06 3.10
N ASP A 272 -83.82 23.33 4.30
CA ASP A 272 -83.76 24.65 4.94
C ASP A 272 -82.36 24.99 5.47
N ALA A 273 -82.20 26.16 6.11
CA ALA A 273 -80.91 26.62 6.65
C ALA A 273 -80.30 25.67 7.70
N ASN A 274 -81.14 24.84 8.33
CA ASN A 274 -80.72 23.87 9.31
C ASN A 274 -80.62 22.46 8.72
N GLY A 275 -80.84 22.23 7.43
CA GLY A 275 -80.79 20.90 6.81
C GLY A 275 -82.11 20.13 6.80
N GLY A 276 -83.21 20.70 7.32
CA GLY A 276 -84.50 20.03 7.41
C GLY A 276 -85.27 19.99 6.08
N TYR A 277 -86.03 18.92 5.82
CA TYR A 277 -86.97 18.83 4.70
C TYR A 277 -88.22 18.00 5.03
N HIS A 278 -89.34 18.23 4.33
CA HIS A 278 -90.56 17.43 4.47
C HIS A 278 -91.39 17.41 3.18
N PHE A 279 -92.27 16.42 3.05
CA PHE A 279 -93.30 16.29 2.01
C PHE A 279 -94.65 15.91 2.62
N ASP A 280 -95.71 16.55 2.15
CA ASP A 280 -97.10 16.13 2.39
C ASP A 280 -97.57 15.30 1.19
N VAL A 281 -97.97 14.06 1.44
CA VAL A 281 -98.30 13.09 0.38
C VAL A 281 -99.62 12.38 0.64
N ASN A 282 -100.24 11.86 -0.41
CA ASN A 282 -101.27 10.86 -0.22
C ASN A 282 -100.68 9.61 0.43
N PRO A 283 -101.46 8.80 1.15
CA PRO A 283 -101.00 7.50 1.64
C PRO A 283 -100.56 6.61 0.47
N GLY A 284 -99.48 5.84 0.67
CA GLY A 284 -98.88 5.04 -0.40
C GLY A 284 -97.39 4.81 -0.22
N THR A 285 -96.76 4.21 -1.24
CA THR A 285 -95.33 3.90 -1.23
C THR A 285 -94.53 4.97 -1.95
N TYR A 286 -93.50 5.50 -1.29
CA TYR A 286 -92.61 6.55 -1.79
C TYR A 286 -91.15 6.23 -1.50
N SER A 287 -90.24 6.79 -2.29
CA SER A 287 -88.80 6.82 -1.97
C SER A 287 -88.27 8.23 -2.09
N VAL A 288 -87.18 8.53 -1.40
CA VAL A 288 -86.52 9.84 -1.44
C VAL A 288 -85.16 9.72 -2.11
N THR A 289 -84.79 10.75 -2.86
CA THR A 289 -83.44 10.88 -3.43
C THR A 289 -82.88 12.24 -3.07
N VAL A 290 -81.75 12.23 -2.38
CA VAL A 290 -80.96 13.42 -2.08
C VAL A 290 -79.97 13.61 -3.21
N VAL A 291 -80.08 14.72 -3.93
CA VAL A 291 -79.13 15.07 -4.98
C VAL A 291 -77.88 15.61 -4.31
N THR A 292 -76.83 14.79 -4.25
CA THR A 292 -75.56 15.13 -3.61
C THR A 292 -75.00 16.45 -4.17
N PRO A 293 -74.83 17.50 -3.34
CA PRO A 293 -74.28 18.77 -3.78
C PRO A 293 -72.83 18.62 -4.27
N ASN A 294 -72.40 19.53 -5.16
CA ASN A 294 -71.03 19.52 -5.65
C ASN A 294 -70.02 19.66 -4.50
N GLY A 295 -69.00 18.80 -4.49
CA GLY A 295 -67.98 18.74 -3.42
C GLY A 295 -68.34 17.85 -2.23
N TYR A 296 -69.57 17.33 -2.17
CA TYR A 296 -69.98 16.36 -1.14
C TYR A 296 -70.03 14.93 -1.69
N THR A 297 -69.88 13.97 -0.78
CA THR A 297 -69.97 12.54 -1.00
C THR A 297 -70.93 11.95 0.02
N ALA A 298 -71.75 10.98 -0.39
CA ALA A 298 -72.65 10.28 0.52
C ALA A 298 -71.87 9.39 1.49
N THR A 299 -72.27 9.41 2.75
CA THR A 299 -71.80 8.44 3.75
C THR A 299 -72.46 7.07 3.54
N ALA A 300 -72.02 6.05 4.29
CA ALA A 300 -72.62 4.73 4.21
C ALA A 300 -73.99 4.69 4.92
N ALA A 301 -74.97 4.00 4.34
CA ALA A 301 -76.28 3.86 4.94
C ALA A 301 -76.26 2.99 6.22
N SER A 302 -77.11 3.31 7.18
CA SER A 302 -77.49 2.47 8.34
C SER A 302 -76.34 2.00 9.25
N GLN A 303 -75.41 2.90 9.58
CA GLN A 303 -74.20 2.54 10.37
C GLN A 303 -74.39 2.62 11.89
N GLY A 304 -75.37 3.38 12.40
CA GLY A 304 -75.50 3.74 13.83
C GLY A 304 -76.47 2.89 14.65
N GLY A 305 -77.29 2.05 14.02
CA GLY A 305 -78.31 1.23 14.68
C GLY A 305 -79.55 1.99 15.17
N ASP A 306 -79.53 3.32 15.11
CA ASP A 306 -80.69 4.20 15.32
C ASP A 306 -81.09 4.80 13.97
N ALA A 307 -82.19 4.30 13.40
CA ALA A 307 -82.67 4.69 12.08
C ALA A 307 -83.06 6.17 11.98
N ALA A 308 -83.28 6.86 13.11
CA ALA A 308 -83.63 8.29 13.16
C ALA A 308 -82.38 9.20 13.27
N LYS A 309 -81.18 8.60 13.20
CA LYS A 309 -79.90 9.33 13.26
C LYS A 309 -78.87 8.76 12.31
N ASP A 310 -79.20 7.72 11.57
CA ASP A 310 -78.30 7.15 10.58
C ASP A 310 -78.66 7.66 9.19
N SER A 311 -77.65 7.75 8.33
CA SER A 311 -77.91 8.06 6.94
C SER A 311 -78.69 6.90 6.30
N ASN A 312 -79.74 7.19 5.54
CA ASN A 312 -80.52 6.19 4.81
C ASN A 312 -80.23 6.18 3.30
N ILE A 313 -79.34 7.06 2.84
CA ILE A 313 -79.01 7.17 1.41
C ILE A 313 -77.90 6.20 1.00
N ASP A 314 -78.05 5.62 -0.20
CA ASP A 314 -76.96 4.93 -0.88
C ASP A 314 -75.94 5.91 -1.49
N ALA A 315 -74.87 5.37 -2.09
CA ALA A 315 -73.83 6.18 -2.73
C ALA A 315 -74.34 7.08 -3.88
N ALA A 316 -75.51 6.77 -4.45
CA ALA A 316 -76.18 7.56 -5.48
C ALA A 316 -77.24 8.52 -4.89
N GLY A 317 -77.33 8.63 -3.56
CA GLY A 317 -78.25 9.50 -2.85
C GLY A 317 -79.68 8.96 -2.70
N ASN A 318 -79.95 7.69 -3.04
CA ASN A 318 -81.30 7.12 -2.97
C ASN A 318 -81.56 6.43 -1.64
N MET A 319 -82.76 6.64 -1.08
CA MET A 319 -83.27 5.91 0.08
C MET A 319 -84.16 4.74 -0.36
N ALA A 320 -84.28 3.73 0.49
CA ALA A 320 -85.22 2.63 0.26
C ALA A 320 -86.69 3.12 0.27
N PRO A 321 -87.60 2.50 -0.51
CA PRO A 321 -89.02 2.86 -0.48
C PRO A 321 -89.66 2.60 0.89
N VAL A 322 -90.50 3.53 1.34
CA VAL A 322 -91.34 3.46 2.55
C VAL A 322 -92.81 3.53 2.18
N THR A 323 -93.66 2.81 2.91
CA THR A 323 -95.13 2.84 2.72
C THR A 323 -95.77 3.57 3.87
N LEU A 324 -96.58 4.57 3.58
CA LEU A 324 -97.22 5.45 4.55
C LEU A 324 -98.73 5.22 4.60
N ALA A 325 -99.27 5.03 5.80
CA ALA A 325 -100.70 5.00 6.08
C ALA A 325 -101.30 6.43 6.18
N PRO A 326 -102.64 6.60 6.08
CA PRO A 326 -103.29 7.88 6.32
C PRO A 326 -102.91 8.50 7.67
N GLY A 327 -102.42 9.74 7.66
CA GLY A 327 -102.01 10.48 8.86
C GLY A 327 -100.63 10.09 9.42
N GLU A 328 -99.92 9.13 8.82
CA GLU A 328 -98.59 8.72 9.28
C GLU A 328 -97.54 9.83 9.07
N THR A 329 -96.63 10.00 10.03
CA THR A 329 -95.47 10.89 9.91
C THR A 329 -94.19 10.09 10.06
N ASN A 330 -93.37 10.05 9.01
CA ASN A 330 -92.06 9.38 9.00
C ASN A 330 -90.93 10.42 9.03
N SER A 331 -90.22 10.47 10.16
CA SER A 331 -89.08 11.36 10.44
C SER A 331 -87.81 10.56 10.72
N SER A 332 -87.54 9.57 9.88
CA SER A 332 -86.31 8.78 9.93
C SER A 332 -85.67 8.68 8.55
N LEU A 333 -85.83 9.74 7.75
CA LEU A 333 -85.35 9.81 6.37
C LEU A 333 -84.28 10.89 6.31
N ASP A 334 -83.07 10.43 6.54
CA ASP A 334 -81.90 11.17 6.95
C ASP A 334 -80.76 10.93 5.95
N ALA A 335 -79.96 11.96 5.65
CA ALA A 335 -78.82 11.85 4.74
C ALA A 335 -77.56 12.54 5.27
N GLY A 336 -76.54 11.73 5.61
CA GLY A 336 -75.21 12.22 5.96
C GLY A 336 -74.32 12.36 4.72
N LEU A 337 -73.70 13.53 4.57
CA LEU A 337 -72.80 13.85 3.46
C LEU A 337 -71.47 14.39 4.00
N TYR A 338 -70.35 14.07 3.37
CA TYR A 338 -69.04 14.62 3.76
C TYR A 338 -68.28 15.18 2.55
N ARG A 339 -67.36 16.11 2.79
CA ARG A 339 -66.43 16.63 1.79
C ARG A 339 -65.12 15.87 1.91
N ALA A 340 -64.56 15.49 0.77
CA ALA A 340 -63.30 14.76 0.78
C ALA A 340 -62.15 15.67 1.26
N ALA A 341 -61.25 15.10 2.06
CA ALA A 341 -60.06 15.75 2.57
C ALA A 341 -58.85 15.51 1.65
N GLU A 342 -57.76 16.25 1.90
CA GLU A 342 -56.47 16.05 1.26
C GLU A 342 -55.31 16.16 2.26
N LEU A 343 -54.21 15.49 1.94
CA LEU A 343 -53.03 15.46 2.77
C LEU A 343 -51.75 15.33 1.95
N GLY A 344 -50.74 16.13 2.29
CA GLY A 344 -49.39 16.03 1.78
C GLY A 344 -48.68 17.38 1.77
N ASP A 345 -47.37 17.38 1.63
CA ASP A 345 -46.59 18.60 1.40
C ASP A 345 -45.29 18.22 0.71
N ARG A 346 -44.17 18.02 1.44
CA ARG A 346 -42.84 18.01 0.83
C ARG A 346 -41.81 17.08 1.47
N VAL A 347 -40.90 16.60 0.62
CA VAL A 347 -39.61 16.01 1.01
C VAL A 347 -38.48 16.94 0.56
N TRP A 348 -37.57 17.30 1.46
CA TRP A 348 -36.50 18.26 1.16
C TRP A 348 -35.12 17.79 1.63
N PHE A 349 -34.09 18.39 1.05
CA PHE A 349 -32.70 18.18 1.45
C PHE A 349 -32.34 19.15 2.58
N ASP A 350 -32.25 18.60 3.80
CA ASP A 350 -31.82 19.29 5.01
C ASP A 350 -30.29 19.45 4.99
N ALA A 351 -29.84 20.58 4.45
CA ALA A 351 -28.44 20.84 4.15
C ALA A 351 -27.63 21.16 5.42
N ASN A 352 -28.28 21.72 6.43
CA ASN A 352 -27.64 22.11 7.68
C ASN A 352 -27.86 21.08 8.82
N LYS A 353 -28.63 20.02 8.56
CA LYS A 353 -28.86 18.86 9.43
C LYS A 353 -29.68 19.20 10.68
N ASN A 354 -30.49 20.25 10.66
CA ASN A 354 -31.25 20.72 11.82
C ASN A 354 -32.67 20.15 11.92
N GLY A 355 -33.15 19.47 10.88
CA GLY A 355 -34.49 18.90 10.79
C GLY A 355 -35.62 19.88 10.50
N VAL A 356 -35.31 21.12 10.12
CA VAL A 356 -36.23 22.21 9.81
C VAL A 356 -36.06 22.62 8.36
N GLN A 357 -37.16 22.84 7.65
CA GLN A 357 -37.15 23.34 6.28
C GLN A 357 -36.74 24.82 6.26
N ASP A 358 -35.50 25.07 5.84
CA ASP A 358 -34.91 26.40 5.75
C ASP A 358 -34.96 26.99 4.33
N ALA A 359 -34.85 28.32 4.25
CA ALA A 359 -34.82 29.03 2.98
C ALA A 359 -33.58 28.63 2.15
N GLY A 360 -33.82 28.09 0.95
CA GLY A 360 -32.76 27.64 0.02
C GLY A 360 -32.57 26.13 -0.02
N GLU A 361 -33.26 25.38 0.83
CA GLU A 361 -33.23 23.93 0.81
C GLU A 361 -34.11 23.36 -0.31
N ALA A 362 -33.49 22.50 -1.12
CA ALA A 362 -34.09 21.97 -2.34
C ALA A 362 -35.05 20.81 -2.04
N GLY A 363 -36.09 20.67 -2.85
CA GLY A 363 -36.97 19.51 -2.81
C GLY A 363 -36.31 18.26 -3.36
N VAL A 364 -36.77 17.09 -2.90
CA VAL A 364 -36.21 15.79 -3.31
C VAL A 364 -37.25 15.00 -4.10
N ALA A 365 -37.00 14.85 -5.39
CA ALA A 365 -37.83 14.06 -6.29
C ALA A 365 -37.58 12.56 -6.14
N GLY A 366 -38.58 11.75 -6.49
CA GLY A 366 -38.41 10.30 -6.59
C GLY A 366 -38.64 9.52 -5.29
N VAL A 367 -38.94 10.21 -4.18
CA VAL A 367 -39.23 9.56 -2.89
C VAL A 367 -40.65 9.02 -2.91
N LYS A 368 -40.80 7.72 -2.65
CA LYS A 368 -42.08 7.04 -2.62
C LYS A 368 -42.77 7.28 -1.28
N VAL A 369 -44.01 7.75 -1.33
CA VAL A 369 -44.83 8.08 -0.16
C VAL A 369 -46.06 7.18 -0.14
N THR A 370 -46.29 6.47 0.96
CA THR A 370 -47.44 5.57 1.13
C THR A 370 -48.38 6.14 2.19
N LEU A 371 -49.65 6.34 1.85
CA LEU A 371 -50.69 6.71 2.82
C LEU A 371 -51.10 5.49 3.63
N LEU A 372 -51.23 5.65 4.95
CA LEU A 372 -51.64 4.60 5.88
C LEU A 372 -52.94 4.98 6.59
N ASP A 373 -53.83 4.01 6.81
CA ASP A 373 -55.06 4.17 7.62
C ASP A 373 -54.78 4.16 9.14
N ALA A 374 -55.85 4.30 9.93
CA ALA A 374 -55.82 4.25 11.38
C ALA A 374 -55.20 2.95 11.96
N SER A 375 -55.24 1.85 11.20
CA SER A 375 -54.66 0.54 11.59
C SER A 375 -53.24 0.35 11.07
N GLY A 376 -52.69 1.33 10.34
CA GLY A 376 -51.37 1.28 9.72
C GLY A 376 -51.32 0.49 8.41
N ASN A 377 -52.47 0.18 7.80
CA ASN A 377 -52.51 -0.48 6.49
C ASN A 377 -52.41 0.55 5.37
N ALA A 378 -51.79 0.19 4.25
CA ALA A 378 -51.70 1.07 3.10
C ALA A 378 -53.06 1.34 2.46
N VAL A 379 -53.33 2.61 2.16
CA VAL A 379 -54.55 3.09 1.49
C VAL A 379 -54.19 3.63 0.11
N GLY A 380 -54.83 3.10 -0.93
CA GLY A 380 -54.57 3.52 -2.31
C GLY A 380 -53.19 3.11 -2.82
N SER A 381 -52.75 3.76 -3.91
CA SER A 381 -51.42 3.54 -4.50
C SER A 381 -50.41 4.54 -3.92
N PRO A 382 -49.16 4.13 -3.66
CA PRO A 382 -48.11 5.06 -3.26
C PRO A 382 -47.88 6.15 -4.31
N LEU A 383 -47.57 7.35 -3.85
CA LEU A 383 -47.13 8.46 -4.69
C LEU A 383 -45.60 8.49 -4.76
N VAL A 384 -45.09 9.29 -5.69
CA VAL A 384 -43.67 9.61 -5.80
C VAL A 384 -43.54 11.12 -5.84
N THR A 385 -42.64 11.68 -5.04
CA THR A 385 -42.44 13.14 -4.98
C THR A 385 -41.99 13.72 -6.31
N ASP A 386 -42.50 14.91 -6.63
CA ASP A 386 -42.16 15.62 -7.86
C ASP A 386 -40.77 16.31 -7.80
N ALA A 387 -40.41 17.06 -8.85
CA ALA A 387 -39.13 17.78 -8.93
C ALA A 387 -38.89 18.79 -7.78
N ASN A 388 -39.96 19.27 -7.14
CA ASN A 388 -39.91 20.19 -6.00
C ASN A 388 -40.04 19.45 -4.66
N GLY A 389 -40.08 18.12 -4.68
CA GLY A 389 -40.24 17.28 -3.50
C GLY A 389 -41.69 17.09 -3.06
N ASN A 390 -42.66 17.58 -3.83
CA ASN A 390 -44.04 17.65 -3.35
C ASN A 390 -44.80 16.34 -3.57
N TYR A 391 -45.75 16.04 -2.67
CA TYR A 391 -46.73 14.96 -2.84
C TYR A 391 -48.10 15.39 -2.28
N LEU A 392 -49.19 14.87 -2.84
CA LEU A 392 -50.55 15.21 -2.38
C LEU A 392 -51.52 14.05 -2.62
N PHE A 393 -52.07 13.52 -1.53
CA PHE A 393 -53.20 12.59 -1.55
C PHE A 393 -54.50 13.38 -1.52
N THR A 394 -55.38 13.16 -2.50
CA THR A 394 -56.68 13.82 -2.61
C THR A 394 -57.81 12.80 -2.50
N ASN A 395 -59.04 13.29 -2.37
CA ASN A 395 -60.26 12.47 -2.28
C ASN A 395 -60.25 11.51 -1.07
N LEU A 396 -59.68 11.96 0.05
CA LEU A 396 -59.62 11.17 1.28
C LEU A 396 -60.95 11.24 2.02
N LYS A 397 -61.42 10.09 2.51
CA LYS A 397 -62.53 10.04 3.45
C LYS A 397 -62.05 10.64 4.79
N PRO A 398 -62.87 11.41 5.53
CA PRO A 398 -62.55 11.81 6.90
C PRO A 398 -62.12 10.60 7.75
N GLY A 399 -61.08 10.79 8.56
CA GLY A 399 -60.47 9.70 9.32
C GLY A 399 -59.03 9.98 9.74
N ALA A 400 -58.45 9.05 10.49
CA ALA A 400 -57.06 9.13 10.92
C ALA A 400 -56.12 8.53 9.86
N TYR A 401 -55.10 9.29 9.47
CA TYR A 401 -54.11 8.90 8.47
C TYR A 401 -52.70 9.23 8.94
N SER A 402 -51.72 8.48 8.46
CA SER A 402 -50.30 8.83 8.52
C SER A 402 -49.66 8.57 7.17
N VAL A 403 -48.45 9.07 6.92
CA VAL A 403 -47.70 8.70 5.72
C VAL A 403 -46.43 7.95 6.09
N GLN A 404 -45.95 7.15 5.14
CA GLN A 404 -44.63 6.53 5.21
C GLN A 404 -43.82 6.91 3.99
N PHE A 405 -42.72 7.62 4.23
CA PHE A 405 -41.67 7.87 3.26
C PHE A 405 -40.78 6.63 3.17
N ASP A 406 -40.73 6.01 1.99
CA ASP A 406 -39.99 4.76 1.79
C ASP A 406 -38.48 5.01 1.78
N LYS A 407 -37.80 4.59 2.86
CA LYS A 407 -36.35 4.75 3.03
C LYS A 407 -35.53 4.18 1.87
N THR A 408 -36.04 3.15 1.17
CA THR A 408 -35.34 2.52 0.04
C THR A 408 -35.42 3.33 -1.26
N SER A 409 -36.34 4.30 -1.31
CA SER A 409 -36.50 5.23 -2.43
C SER A 409 -35.74 6.55 -2.26
N LEU A 410 -35.09 6.75 -1.11
CA LEU A 410 -34.20 7.89 -0.91
C LEU A 410 -33.00 7.82 -1.87
N PRO A 411 -32.42 8.98 -2.27
CA PRO A 411 -31.13 8.98 -2.94
C PRO A 411 -30.10 8.16 -2.17
N ALA A 412 -29.28 7.38 -2.88
CA ALA A 412 -28.27 6.54 -2.25
C ALA A 412 -27.33 7.37 -1.35
N GLY A 413 -27.11 6.91 -0.12
CA GLY A 413 -26.28 7.61 0.85
C GLY A 413 -27.00 8.68 1.68
N TYR A 414 -28.34 8.71 1.67
CA TYR A 414 -29.12 9.65 2.47
C TYR A 414 -29.93 8.93 3.55
N ALA A 415 -30.27 9.66 4.60
CA ALA A 415 -31.16 9.23 5.67
C ALA A 415 -32.14 10.35 6.02
N PHE A 416 -33.23 10.01 6.70
CA PHE A 416 -34.11 11.01 7.29
C PHE A 416 -33.37 11.78 8.40
N THR A 417 -33.70 13.06 8.53
CA THR A 417 -33.21 13.93 9.61
C THR A 417 -33.93 13.64 10.94
N GLY A 418 -33.66 14.45 11.97
CA GLY A 418 -34.37 14.36 13.24
C GLY A 418 -35.87 14.64 13.06
N GLN A 419 -36.70 13.84 13.72
CA GLN A 419 -38.16 14.01 13.72
C GLN A 419 -38.59 15.16 14.65
N ASP A 420 -39.62 15.93 14.26
CA ASP A 420 -40.30 16.98 15.03
C ASP A 420 -39.32 18.05 15.60
N GLN A 421 -38.43 18.55 14.74
CA GLN A 421 -37.38 19.51 15.12
C GLN A 421 -37.80 20.95 14.84
N GLY A 422 -37.61 21.85 15.79
CA GLY A 422 -38.17 23.21 15.68
C GLY A 422 -39.67 23.21 16.02
N GLY A 423 -40.21 24.32 16.51
CA GLY A 423 -41.58 24.33 17.04
C GLY A 423 -42.69 24.59 16.01
N ASP A 424 -42.42 24.48 14.71
CA ASP A 424 -43.33 24.84 13.62
C ASP A 424 -43.65 23.61 12.76
N ASP A 425 -44.80 22.99 13.06
CA ASP A 425 -45.34 21.76 12.47
C ASP A 425 -45.51 21.81 10.93
N LEU A 426 -45.47 23.00 10.33
CA LEU A 426 -45.57 23.18 8.86
C LEU A 426 -44.20 23.17 8.17
N ARG A 427 -43.12 22.94 8.93
CA ARG A 427 -41.75 23.10 8.44
C ARG A 427 -40.76 22.11 9.02
N ASP A 428 -41.11 21.39 10.06
CA ASP A 428 -40.26 20.36 10.61
C ASP A 428 -40.46 19.03 9.87
N SER A 429 -39.61 18.05 10.19
CA SER A 429 -39.70 16.73 9.57
C SER A 429 -40.49 15.81 10.49
N ASP A 430 -41.65 15.32 10.07
CA ASP A 430 -42.46 14.36 10.83
C ASP A 430 -41.99 12.91 10.65
N ALA A 431 -41.17 12.66 9.62
CA ALA A 431 -40.72 11.33 9.28
C ALA A 431 -39.77 10.75 10.33
N SER A 432 -40.15 9.62 10.93
CA SER A 432 -39.28 8.82 11.81
C SER A 432 -37.96 8.48 11.13
N ALA A 433 -36.84 8.76 11.80
CA ALA A 433 -35.50 8.46 11.29
C ALA A 433 -35.25 6.96 11.00
N ILE A 434 -36.05 6.10 11.62
CA ILE A 434 -35.91 4.64 11.55
C ILE A 434 -36.57 4.11 10.27
N ASP A 435 -37.87 4.41 10.10
CA ASP A 435 -38.75 3.76 9.12
C ASP A 435 -39.54 4.74 8.23
N GLY A 436 -39.34 6.05 8.41
CA GLY A 436 -39.96 7.11 7.59
C GLY A 436 -41.45 7.30 7.83
N LYS A 437 -42.02 6.74 8.89
CA LYS A 437 -43.43 6.92 9.24
C LYS A 437 -43.65 8.20 10.04
N THR A 438 -44.76 8.87 9.78
CA THR A 438 -45.21 10.03 10.57
C THR A 438 -46.19 9.60 11.66
N ALA A 439 -46.49 10.53 12.58
CA ALA A 439 -47.64 10.40 13.46
C ALA A 439 -48.96 10.42 12.67
N GLN A 440 -50.04 9.94 13.30
CA GLN A 440 -51.38 10.01 12.72
C GLN A 440 -51.97 11.41 12.90
N VAL A 441 -52.56 11.93 11.83
CA VAL A 441 -53.39 13.14 11.83
C VAL A 441 -54.85 12.76 11.58
N LEU A 442 -55.77 13.47 12.22
CA LEU A 442 -57.20 13.28 12.04
C LEU A 442 -57.72 14.31 11.02
N LEU A 443 -58.22 13.83 9.88
CA LEU A 443 -58.83 14.66 8.85
C LEU A 443 -60.35 14.68 9.02
N ALA A 444 -60.93 15.88 9.15
CA ALA A 444 -62.36 16.11 9.12
C ALA A 444 -62.85 16.40 7.67
N SER A 445 -64.17 16.49 7.50
CA SER A 445 -64.83 16.82 6.24
C SER A 445 -64.28 18.11 5.59
N GLY A 446 -63.56 17.94 4.48
CA GLY A 446 -63.01 19.02 3.67
C GLY A 446 -61.68 19.61 4.17
N ASP A 447 -60.97 18.94 5.08
CA ASP A 447 -59.67 19.40 5.58
C ASP A 447 -58.57 19.29 4.51
N SER A 448 -57.61 20.22 4.56
CA SER A 448 -56.34 20.18 3.84
C SER A 448 -55.20 20.21 4.85
N ASN A 449 -54.44 19.12 4.98
CA ASN A 449 -53.29 19.03 5.87
C ASN A 449 -51.98 18.97 5.07
N HIS A 450 -51.16 20.01 5.22
CA HIS A 450 -49.84 20.13 4.61
C HIS A 450 -48.77 20.31 5.70
N SER A 451 -48.79 19.42 6.69
CA SER A 451 -47.87 19.46 7.84
C SER A 451 -47.14 18.13 8.01
N LEU A 452 -47.19 17.23 7.02
CA LEU A 452 -46.50 15.96 7.08
C LEU A 452 -45.36 16.01 6.07
N ASP A 453 -44.17 16.30 6.56
CA ASP A 453 -43.00 16.51 5.72
C ASP A 453 -41.85 15.56 6.08
N ALA A 454 -40.87 15.44 5.20
CA ALA A 454 -39.65 14.68 5.48
C ALA A 454 -38.38 15.41 5.05
N GLY A 455 -37.54 15.76 6.03
CA GLY A 455 -36.19 16.25 5.79
C GLY A 455 -35.25 15.06 5.61
N ILE A 456 -34.37 15.12 4.60
CA ILE A 456 -33.32 14.12 4.40
C ILE A 456 -31.95 14.76 4.39
N VAL A 457 -30.99 14.04 4.95
CA VAL A 457 -29.61 14.48 5.11
C VAL A 457 -28.66 13.47 4.47
N ALA A 458 -27.59 13.96 3.87
CA ALA A 458 -26.51 13.14 3.34
C ALA A 458 -25.74 12.46 4.50
N LEU A 459 -25.58 11.14 4.42
CA LEU A 459 -24.71 10.40 5.33
C LEU A 459 -23.26 10.77 5.08
N PRO A 460 -22.42 10.87 6.13
CA PRO A 460 -21.00 11.11 5.95
C PRO A 460 -20.38 9.93 5.17
N ALA A 461 -19.51 10.26 4.23
CA ALA A 461 -18.61 9.31 3.60
C ALA A 461 -17.47 8.95 4.55
N SER A 462 -16.78 7.86 4.25
CA SER A 462 -15.52 7.50 4.87
C SER A 462 -14.43 7.27 3.84
N LEU A 463 -13.19 7.67 4.17
CA LEU A 463 -12.04 7.44 3.30
C LEU A 463 -10.78 7.09 4.10
N GLY A 464 -9.95 6.25 3.51
CA GLY A 464 -8.70 5.76 4.07
C GLY A 464 -8.63 4.25 3.93
N ASP A 465 -7.46 3.68 4.11
CA ASP A 465 -7.33 2.24 4.29
C ASP A 465 -6.09 1.95 5.13
N ARG A 466 -4.99 1.48 4.53
CA ARG A 466 -3.86 0.96 5.28
C ARG A 466 -2.55 1.65 4.92
N VAL A 467 -1.72 1.84 5.94
CA VAL A 467 -0.29 2.10 5.78
C VAL A 467 0.46 0.85 6.21
N TRP A 468 1.23 0.24 5.31
CA TRP A 468 1.97 -0.98 5.59
C TRP A 468 3.46 -0.84 5.34
N HIS A 469 4.21 -1.77 5.91
CA HIS A 469 5.63 -1.95 5.69
C HIS A 469 5.81 -2.81 4.44
N ASP A 470 6.04 -2.14 3.32
CA ASP A 470 6.44 -2.76 2.07
C ASP A 470 7.88 -3.30 2.22
N ALA A 471 8.00 -4.61 2.39
CA ALA A 471 9.24 -5.27 2.75
C ALA A 471 10.17 -5.46 1.55
N ASN A 472 9.60 -5.50 0.34
CA ASN A 472 10.31 -5.80 -0.90
C ASN A 472 10.32 -4.63 -1.91
N MET A 473 9.66 -3.51 -1.56
CA MET A 473 9.55 -2.28 -2.37
C MET A 473 8.85 -2.50 -3.72
N ASN A 474 7.94 -3.47 -3.83
CA ASN A 474 7.20 -3.71 -5.08
C ASN A 474 5.96 -2.80 -5.23
N GLY A 475 5.59 -2.06 -4.18
CA GLY A 475 4.43 -1.18 -4.17
C GLY A 475 3.07 -1.86 -4.02
N VAL A 476 3.07 -3.17 -3.76
CA VAL A 476 1.89 -4.03 -3.61
C VAL A 476 1.88 -4.60 -2.20
N GLN A 477 0.70 -4.67 -1.60
CA GLN A 477 0.49 -5.24 -0.29
C GLN A 477 0.52 -6.77 -0.34
N ASP A 478 1.66 -7.35 0.01
CA ASP A 478 1.87 -8.81 -0.01
C ASP A 478 1.40 -9.50 1.28
N ALA A 479 1.08 -10.79 1.16
CA ALA A 479 0.70 -11.60 2.31
C ALA A 479 1.87 -11.71 3.32
N GLY A 480 1.63 -11.24 4.55
CA GLY A 480 2.62 -11.24 5.63
C GLY A 480 3.27 -9.88 5.89
N GLU A 481 3.00 -8.86 5.07
CA GLU A 481 3.47 -7.50 5.32
C GLU A 481 2.66 -6.83 6.45
N ALA A 482 3.38 -6.31 7.44
CA ALA A 482 2.80 -5.74 8.65
C ALA A 482 2.30 -4.31 8.42
N GLY A 483 1.25 -3.92 9.13
CA GLY A 483 0.83 -2.50 9.18
C GLY A 483 1.82 -1.67 9.99
N ILE A 484 1.95 -0.39 9.65
CA ILE A 484 2.79 0.54 10.42
C ILE A 484 1.88 1.37 11.31
N SER A 485 2.05 1.23 12.63
CA SER A 485 1.27 1.97 13.61
C SER A 485 1.81 3.38 13.87
N GLY A 486 0.92 4.32 14.19
CA GLY A 486 1.28 5.69 14.58
C GLY A 486 1.72 6.59 13.43
N VAL A 487 1.52 6.19 12.17
CA VAL A 487 1.83 7.03 11.00
C VAL A 487 0.80 8.14 10.92
N THR A 488 1.26 9.39 10.84
CA THR A 488 0.36 10.54 10.68
C THR A 488 -0.15 10.63 9.25
N VAL A 489 -1.46 10.62 9.09
CA VAL A 489 -2.14 10.87 7.82
C VAL A 489 -2.92 12.17 7.93
N GLN A 490 -2.81 13.02 6.91
CA GLN A 490 -3.49 14.31 6.83
C GLN A 490 -4.52 14.29 5.71
N LEU A 491 -5.76 14.62 6.02
CA LEU A 491 -6.82 14.82 5.05
C LEU A 491 -6.72 16.23 4.48
N LYS A 492 -6.74 16.34 3.14
CA LYS A 492 -6.73 17.60 2.42
C LYS A 492 -7.99 17.76 1.58
N ASN A 493 -8.51 18.99 1.53
CA ASN A 493 -9.60 19.35 0.62
C ASN A 493 -9.10 19.51 -0.83
N ALA A 494 -10.02 19.75 -1.77
CA ALA A 494 -9.71 19.96 -3.19
C ALA A 494 -8.74 21.13 -3.47
N ALA A 495 -8.65 22.11 -2.57
CA ALA A 495 -7.69 23.23 -2.66
C ALA A 495 -6.29 22.88 -2.11
N GLY A 496 -6.09 21.65 -1.61
CA GLY A 496 -4.83 21.17 -1.04
C GLY A 496 -4.59 21.59 0.42
N SER A 497 -5.56 22.24 1.07
CA SER A 497 -5.45 22.63 2.49
C SER A 497 -5.78 21.45 3.40
N VAL A 498 -4.99 21.28 4.46
CA VAL A 498 -5.26 20.25 5.49
C VAL A 498 -6.50 20.63 6.29
N ILE A 499 -7.46 19.72 6.34
CA ILE A 499 -8.74 19.91 7.05
C ILE A 499 -8.96 18.87 8.16
N GLY A 500 -8.08 17.88 8.25
CA GLY A 500 -8.09 16.86 9.31
C GLY A 500 -6.78 16.09 9.36
N SER A 501 -6.53 15.42 10.47
CA SER A 501 -5.40 14.49 10.60
C SER A 501 -5.76 13.38 11.57
N THR A 502 -5.22 12.19 11.32
CA THR A 502 -5.33 11.02 12.17
C THR A 502 -4.00 10.27 12.20
N VAL A 503 -3.90 9.24 13.03
CA VAL A 503 -2.77 8.31 13.03
C VAL A 503 -3.27 6.89 12.77
N THR A 504 -2.44 6.07 12.13
CA THR A 504 -2.77 4.66 11.89
C THR A 504 -2.79 3.84 13.19
N ASP A 505 -3.68 2.85 13.24
CA ASP A 505 -3.81 1.93 14.38
C ASP A 505 -2.68 0.88 14.43
N ALA A 506 -2.76 -0.09 15.36
CA ALA A 506 -1.75 -1.14 15.51
C ALA A 506 -1.60 -2.05 14.28
N THR A 507 -2.63 -2.11 13.42
CA THR A 507 -2.67 -2.89 12.18
C THR A 507 -2.41 -2.06 10.93
N GLY A 508 -2.12 -0.76 11.09
CA GLY A 508 -1.80 0.18 10.02
C GLY A 508 -3.03 0.85 9.40
N TYR A 509 -4.24 0.59 9.89
CA TYR A 509 -5.45 1.17 9.29
C TYR A 509 -5.69 2.59 9.78
N TYR A 510 -6.23 3.44 8.91
CA TYR A 510 -6.70 4.77 9.23
C TYR A 510 -8.00 5.08 8.49
N ASN A 511 -8.79 6.00 9.03
CA ASN A 511 -10.07 6.37 8.45
C ASN A 511 -10.43 7.81 8.79
N PHE A 512 -10.96 8.55 7.81
CA PHE A 512 -11.62 9.83 8.00
C PHE A 512 -13.11 9.68 7.77
N SER A 513 -13.91 10.43 8.53
CA SER A 513 -15.33 10.66 8.23
C SER A 513 -15.47 12.06 7.65
N VAL A 514 -16.06 12.16 6.47
CA VAL A 514 -16.14 13.41 5.70
C VAL A 514 -17.51 13.58 5.07
N ASP A 515 -17.90 14.81 4.76
CA ASP A 515 -19.04 15.02 3.86
C ASP A 515 -18.64 14.65 2.41
N ALA A 516 -19.63 14.37 1.57
CA ALA A 516 -19.40 14.09 0.14
C ALA A 516 -18.59 15.22 -0.52
N GLY A 517 -17.60 14.87 -1.33
CA GLY A 517 -16.70 15.85 -1.92
C GLY A 517 -15.41 15.26 -2.44
N THR A 518 -14.47 16.13 -2.82
CA THR A 518 -13.19 15.75 -3.39
C THR A 518 -12.05 16.01 -2.41
N TYR A 519 -11.27 14.98 -2.12
CA TYR A 519 -10.23 14.97 -1.09
C TYR A 519 -8.94 14.30 -1.57
N SER A 520 -7.84 14.53 -0.87
CA SER A 520 -6.61 13.74 -0.98
C SER A 520 -6.05 13.48 0.42
N VAL A 521 -5.19 12.48 0.56
CA VAL A 521 -4.47 12.22 1.80
C VAL A 521 -2.98 12.49 1.62
N ALA A 522 -2.35 12.98 2.69
CA ALA A 522 -0.90 13.10 2.78
C ALA A 522 -0.39 12.26 3.95
N VAL A 523 0.44 11.27 3.64
CA VAL A 523 1.07 10.37 4.61
C VAL A 523 2.43 10.93 4.98
N VAL A 524 2.64 11.20 6.26
CA VAL A 524 3.93 11.66 6.77
C VAL A 524 4.75 10.43 7.13
N ALA A 525 5.71 10.07 6.28
CA ALA A 525 6.58 8.93 6.50
C ALA A 525 7.32 9.06 7.85
N PRO A 526 7.29 8.05 8.73
CA PRO A 526 8.07 8.05 9.97
C PRO A 526 9.58 8.12 9.69
N PRO A 527 10.40 8.56 10.67
CA PRO A 527 11.85 8.57 10.52
C PRO A 527 12.39 7.21 10.06
N GLY A 528 13.19 7.22 8.99
CA GLY A 528 13.78 6.02 8.39
C GLY A 528 12.91 5.28 7.38
N TYR A 529 11.65 5.69 7.18
CA TYR A 529 10.78 5.18 6.12
C TYR A 529 10.71 6.13 4.92
N LEU A 530 10.53 5.55 3.74
CA LEU A 530 10.27 6.22 2.46
C LEU A 530 9.03 5.60 1.80
N SER A 531 8.33 6.36 0.97
CA SER A 531 7.19 5.84 0.19
C SER A 531 7.67 4.95 -0.95
N THR A 532 6.98 3.84 -1.15
CA THR A 532 7.21 2.89 -2.25
C THR A 532 6.76 3.45 -3.60
N VAL A 533 6.76 2.61 -4.64
CA VAL A 533 6.25 2.96 -5.97
C VAL A 533 4.74 3.10 -5.93
N LYS A 534 4.24 4.24 -6.42
CA LYS A 534 2.81 4.52 -6.55
C LYS A 534 2.18 3.73 -7.70
N ASP A 535 0.96 3.23 -7.51
CA ASP A 535 0.13 2.54 -8.51
C ASP A 535 0.87 1.38 -9.22
N ALA A 536 1.68 0.62 -8.48
CA ALA A 536 2.55 -0.41 -9.03
C ALA A 536 1.84 -1.75 -9.29
N GLY A 537 0.63 -1.94 -8.74
CA GLY A 537 -0.17 -3.14 -8.87
C GLY A 537 -1.24 -3.04 -9.96
N GLY A 538 -1.88 -4.16 -10.27
CA GLY A 538 -3.09 -4.19 -11.11
C GLY A 538 -4.39 -4.09 -10.32
N ASN A 539 -4.31 -4.03 -8.99
CA ASN A 539 -5.45 -4.05 -8.08
C ASN A 539 -5.32 -2.88 -7.10
N ASP A 540 -6.11 -1.84 -7.35
CA ASP A 540 -6.19 -0.56 -6.62
C ASP A 540 -6.37 -0.75 -5.09
N ALA A 541 -7.05 -1.83 -4.69
CA ALA A 541 -7.31 -2.13 -3.27
C ALA A 541 -6.11 -2.75 -2.53
N LEU A 542 -4.97 -2.95 -3.21
CA LEU A 542 -3.79 -3.63 -2.68
C LEU A 542 -2.48 -2.99 -3.13
N ASP A 543 -2.47 -1.83 -3.76
CA ASP A 543 -1.24 -1.12 -4.12
C ASP A 543 -1.21 0.29 -3.54
N SER A 544 -0.02 0.90 -3.55
CA SER A 544 0.18 2.18 -2.86
C SER A 544 -0.31 3.35 -3.72
N ASP A 545 -1.24 4.16 -3.21
CA ASP A 545 -1.72 5.40 -3.83
C ASP A 545 -0.81 6.60 -3.56
N ILE A 546 0.15 6.45 -2.67
CA ILE A 546 0.98 7.55 -2.17
C ILE A 546 2.23 7.72 -3.03
N ASN A 547 2.40 8.91 -3.62
CA ASN A 547 3.60 9.25 -4.36
C ASN A 547 4.82 9.47 -3.45
N ALA A 548 6.01 9.64 -4.03
CA ALA A 548 7.26 9.87 -3.29
C ALA A 548 7.26 11.13 -2.38
N ALA A 549 6.34 12.08 -2.61
CA ALA A 549 6.15 13.25 -1.74
C ALA A 549 5.16 12.99 -0.59
N GLY A 550 4.71 11.74 -0.43
CA GLY A 550 3.76 11.35 0.61
C GLY A 550 2.31 11.76 0.29
N GLN A 551 1.90 11.91 -0.98
CA GLN A 551 0.56 12.40 -1.34
C GLN A 551 -0.21 11.45 -2.28
N SER A 552 -1.51 11.29 -2.03
CA SER A 552 -2.43 10.61 -2.96
C SER A 552 -2.89 11.52 -4.09
N ALA A 553 -3.55 10.94 -5.10
CA ALA A 553 -4.37 11.71 -6.04
C ALA A 553 -5.64 12.27 -5.36
N LEU A 554 -6.34 13.18 -6.05
CA LEU A 554 -7.67 13.63 -5.62
C LEU A 554 -8.69 12.52 -5.89
N VAL A 555 -9.45 12.14 -4.87
CA VAL A 555 -10.56 11.18 -4.94
C VAL A 555 -11.86 11.90 -4.65
N THR A 556 -12.93 11.57 -5.37
CA THR A 556 -14.28 12.11 -5.09
C THR A 556 -15.12 11.02 -4.45
N VAL A 557 -15.64 11.31 -3.25
CA VAL A 557 -16.50 10.39 -2.51
C VAL A 557 -17.94 10.90 -2.49
N ALA A 558 -18.89 10.01 -2.79
CA ALA A 558 -20.32 10.26 -2.68
C ALA A 558 -20.81 10.12 -1.24
N ALA A 559 -22.00 10.64 -0.94
CA ALA A 559 -22.62 10.52 0.38
C ALA A 559 -22.73 9.06 0.81
N GLY A 560 -22.38 8.75 2.07
CA GLY A 560 -22.37 7.40 2.62
C GLY A 560 -21.38 6.40 1.97
N GLN A 561 -20.53 6.83 1.03
CA GLN A 561 -19.55 5.95 0.40
C GLN A 561 -18.43 5.61 1.39
N ASN A 562 -17.98 4.34 1.38
CA ASN A 562 -16.77 3.91 2.07
C ASN A 562 -15.67 3.69 1.03
N TYR A 563 -14.69 4.59 0.98
CA TYR A 563 -13.57 4.55 0.03
C TYR A 563 -12.33 3.96 0.72
N LYS A 564 -11.95 2.73 0.34
CA LYS A 564 -10.94 1.91 1.04
C LYS A 564 -9.74 1.56 0.18
N ASP A 565 -9.45 2.40 -0.79
CA ASP A 565 -8.36 2.23 -1.74
C ASP A 565 -7.43 3.45 -1.62
N LEU A 566 -7.07 3.82 -0.38
CA LEU A 566 -6.12 4.91 -0.09
C LEU A 566 -5.01 4.36 0.77
N ASP A 567 -4.19 3.59 0.10
CA ASP A 567 -3.18 2.70 0.61
C ASP A 567 -1.79 3.34 0.52
N ALA A 568 -0.94 3.13 1.52
CA ALA A 568 0.42 3.65 1.55
C ALA A 568 1.46 2.59 1.94
N GLY A 569 2.21 2.12 0.95
CA GLY A 569 3.35 1.25 1.17
C GLY A 569 4.59 2.08 1.55
N LEU A 570 5.19 1.79 2.70
CA LEU A 570 6.43 2.42 3.15
C LEU A 570 7.53 1.38 3.36
N TYR A 571 8.75 1.69 2.96
CA TYR A 571 9.92 0.84 3.16
C TYR A 571 11.05 1.61 3.86
N LYS A 572 11.99 0.89 4.48
CA LYS A 572 13.25 1.43 5.01
C LYS A 572 14.38 1.14 4.05
N THR A 573 15.33 2.06 3.96
CA THR A 573 16.56 1.80 3.21
C THR A 573 17.44 0.78 3.93
N ALA A 574 18.15 -0.04 3.15
CA ALA A 574 19.09 -1.05 3.61
C ALA A 574 20.55 -0.57 3.50
N SER A 575 21.49 -1.37 4.03
CA SER A 575 22.92 -1.16 3.90
C SER A 575 23.66 -2.46 3.60
N ILE A 576 24.70 -2.38 2.76
CA ILE A 576 25.65 -3.46 2.45
C ILE A 576 27.04 -2.99 2.82
N GLY A 577 27.81 -3.80 3.51
CA GLY A 577 29.22 -3.54 3.76
C GLY A 577 29.90 -4.78 4.32
N ASP A 578 31.13 -4.57 4.75
CA ASP A 578 31.88 -5.28 5.79
C ASP A 578 33.36 -4.97 5.53
N ARG A 579 34.17 -5.97 5.15
CA ARG A 579 35.63 -5.84 5.16
C ARG A 579 36.34 -6.48 3.97
N VAL A 580 37.42 -5.84 3.54
CA VAL A 580 38.43 -6.44 2.66
C VAL A 580 39.68 -6.67 3.50
N TRP A 581 40.19 -7.89 3.51
CA TRP A 581 41.34 -8.26 4.35
C TRP A 581 42.44 -8.94 3.56
N PHE A 582 43.63 -8.98 4.16
CA PHE A 582 44.80 -9.64 3.60
C PHE A 582 44.85 -11.08 4.11
N ASP A 583 44.47 -12.03 3.25
CA ASP A 583 44.57 -13.46 3.52
C ASP A 583 46.03 -13.90 3.32
N ALA A 584 46.77 -13.92 4.42
CA ALA A 584 48.21 -14.11 4.40
C ALA A 584 48.60 -15.56 4.10
N ASN A 585 47.69 -16.51 4.36
CA ASN A 585 47.93 -17.94 4.22
C ASN A 585 47.19 -18.57 3.02
N GLY A 586 46.31 -17.81 2.36
CA GLY A 586 45.56 -18.21 1.17
C GLY A 586 44.51 -19.29 1.42
N ASN A 587 44.01 -19.42 2.66
CA ASN A 587 43.04 -20.45 3.03
C ASN A 587 41.59 -20.07 2.65
N GLY A 588 41.29 -18.79 2.43
CA GLY A 588 39.96 -18.28 2.10
C GLY A 588 39.12 -17.84 3.30
N THR A 589 39.65 -17.93 4.53
CA THR A 589 38.98 -17.58 5.79
C THR A 589 39.74 -16.46 6.50
N GLN A 590 39.01 -15.50 7.07
CA GLN A 590 39.56 -14.41 7.85
C GLN A 590 40.06 -14.92 9.21
N ASP A 591 41.38 -15.02 9.34
CA ASP A 591 42.04 -15.50 10.56
C ASP A 591 42.39 -14.35 11.52
N ALA A 592 42.53 -14.70 12.81
CA ALA A 592 42.93 -13.74 13.84
C ALA A 592 44.35 -13.21 13.56
N GLY A 593 44.47 -11.89 13.36
CA GLY A 593 45.73 -11.21 13.05
C GLY A 593 45.89 -10.77 11.60
N GLU A 594 44.96 -11.15 10.72
CA GLU A 594 44.95 -10.68 9.33
C GLU A 594 44.46 -9.24 9.22
N ALA A 595 45.29 -8.41 8.58
CA ALA A 595 45.06 -6.98 8.48
C ALA A 595 43.99 -6.64 7.41
N GLY A 596 43.25 -5.55 7.63
CA GLY A 596 42.39 -4.99 6.59
C GLY A 596 43.20 -4.35 5.47
N VAL A 597 42.66 -4.34 4.25
CA VAL A 597 43.31 -3.73 3.08
C VAL A 597 42.59 -2.43 2.72
N CYS A 598 43.26 -1.30 2.94
CA CYS A 598 42.75 0.02 2.61
C CYS A 598 42.87 0.34 1.11
N GLY A 599 42.04 1.24 0.61
CA GLY A 599 42.16 1.74 -0.77
C GLY A 599 41.57 0.82 -1.84
N VAL A 600 40.92 -0.28 -1.48
CA VAL A 600 40.30 -1.21 -2.41
C VAL A 600 39.00 -0.59 -2.92
N LYS A 601 38.87 -0.44 -4.23
CA LYS A 601 37.64 0.09 -4.84
C LYS A 601 36.58 -1.00 -4.89
N VAL A 602 35.42 -0.71 -4.30
CA VAL A 602 34.24 -1.57 -4.32
C VAL A 602 33.15 -0.86 -5.12
N ASN A 603 32.60 -1.53 -6.13
CA ASN A 603 31.45 -1.05 -6.89
C ASN A 603 30.23 -1.87 -6.50
N LEU A 604 29.12 -1.19 -6.23
CA LEU A 604 27.81 -1.82 -6.01
C LEU A 604 27.05 -1.80 -7.34
N TYR A 605 26.61 -2.97 -7.78
CA TYR A 605 25.82 -3.15 -8.99
C TYR A 605 24.39 -3.54 -8.65
N ASN A 606 23.42 -3.01 -9.38
CA ASN A 606 22.03 -3.46 -9.29
C ASN A 606 21.76 -4.68 -10.18
N ALA A 607 20.54 -5.22 -10.11
CA ALA A 607 20.07 -6.34 -10.95
C ALA A 607 20.23 -6.15 -12.47
N ALA A 608 20.25 -4.91 -12.95
CA ALA A 608 20.45 -4.59 -14.38
C ALA A 608 21.94 -4.55 -14.80
N GLY A 609 22.87 -4.77 -13.86
CA GLY A 609 24.31 -4.72 -14.09
C GLY A 609 24.89 -3.30 -14.13
N ALA A 610 24.11 -2.28 -13.74
CA ALA A 610 24.57 -0.91 -13.66
C ALA A 610 25.22 -0.62 -12.31
N VAL A 611 26.35 0.11 -12.29
CA VAL A 611 26.96 0.61 -11.05
C VAL A 611 26.06 1.69 -10.47
N VAL A 612 25.55 1.45 -9.26
CA VAL A 612 24.68 2.40 -8.54
C VAL A 612 25.43 3.19 -7.47
N ALA A 613 26.55 2.66 -6.97
CA ALA A 613 27.45 3.34 -6.05
C ALA A 613 28.86 2.75 -6.13
N SER A 614 29.85 3.50 -5.63
CA SER A 614 31.20 2.97 -5.40
C SER A 614 31.75 3.48 -4.07
N ALA A 615 32.44 2.62 -3.34
CA ALA A 615 33.14 2.92 -2.10
C ALA A 615 34.63 2.58 -2.23
N THR A 616 35.41 3.02 -1.27
CA THR A 616 36.81 2.62 -1.12
C THR A 616 37.03 2.24 0.32
N THR A 617 37.71 1.12 0.55
CA THR A 617 37.93 0.60 1.90
C THR A 617 38.79 1.54 2.75
N ASP A 618 38.44 1.67 4.02
CA ASP A 618 39.19 2.48 4.99
C ASP A 618 40.47 1.76 5.48
N ALA A 619 41.19 2.38 6.43
CA ALA A 619 42.43 1.84 7.00
C ALA A 619 42.27 0.45 7.67
N SER A 620 41.06 0.10 8.10
CA SER A 620 40.73 -1.20 8.71
C SER A 620 40.21 -2.20 7.69
N GLY A 621 40.15 -1.82 6.41
CA GLY A 621 39.61 -2.60 5.31
C GLY A 621 38.09 -2.48 5.15
N ASN A 622 37.43 -1.63 5.92
CA ASN A 622 35.96 -1.62 5.95
C ASN A 622 35.38 -0.76 4.84
N TYR A 623 34.22 -1.15 4.32
CA TYR A 623 33.44 -0.36 3.38
C TYR A 623 31.94 -0.46 3.72
N LEU A 624 31.17 0.57 3.38
CA LEU A 624 29.73 0.62 3.64
C LEU A 624 28.99 1.40 2.55
N PHE A 625 27.96 0.79 2.00
CA PHE A 625 26.94 1.40 1.18
C PHE A 625 25.67 1.54 2.02
N SER A 626 25.32 2.78 2.38
CA SER A 626 24.10 3.11 3.12
C SER A 626 23.00 3.64 2.21
N ASN A 627 21.77 3.72 2.71
CA ASN A 627 20.61 4.29 2.03
C ASN A 627 20.24 3.55 0.72
N LEU A 628 20.46 2.23 0.69
CA LEU A 628 20.12 1.40 -0.46
C LEU A 628 18.64 1.10 -0.49
N VAL A 629 18.03 1.15 -1.67
CA VAL A 629 16.65 0.67 -1.85
C VAL A 629 16.64 -0.86 -1.80
N PRO A 630 15.61 -1.50 -1.19
CA PRO A 630 15.45 -2.95 -1.23
C PRO A 630 15.51 -3.49 -2.67
N GLY A 631 16.08 -4.68 -2.83
CA GLY A 631 16.31 -5.27 -4.15
C GLY A 631 17.56 -6.14 -4.21
N ASN A 632 17.86 -6.63 -5.41
CA ASN A 632 19.00 -7.50 -5.64
C ASN A 632 20.21 -6.71 -6.13
N TYR A 633 21.34 -6.93 -5.45
CA TYR A 633 22.62 -6.32 -5.75
C TYR A 633 23.71 -7.38 -5.88
N TYR A 634 24.87 -6.97 -6.39
CA TYR A 634 26.12 -7.70 -6.23
C TYR A 634 27.26 -6.70 -6.15
N LEU A 635 28.35 -7.08 -5.52
CA LEU A 635 29.52 -6.23 -5.39
C LEU A 635 30.59 -6.63 -6.39
N GLY A 636 31.35 -5.66 -6.86
CA GLY A 636 32.56 -5.88 -7.63
C GLY A 636 33.73 -5.18 -6.99
N PHE A 637 34.71 -5.96 -6.58
CA PHE A 637 35.93 -5.52 -5.94
C PHE A 637 37.03 -5.42 -6.99
N VAL A 638 37.80 -4.35 -6.95
CA VAL A 638 38.97 -4.18 -7.81
C VAL A 638 40.22 -4.44 -6.97
N PRO A 639 40.92 -5.57 -7.16
CA PRO A 639 42.08 -5.88 -6.35
C PRO A 639 43.21 -4.89 -6.68
N PRO A 640 43.97 -4.41 -5.68
CA PRO A 640 45.16 -3.60 -5.92
C PRO A 640 46.18 -4.35 -6.79
N ALA A 641 47.04 -3.61 -7.49
CA ALA A 641 48.10 -4.21 -8.30
C ALA A 641 48.97 -5.15 -7.46
N GLY A 642 49.16 -6.39 -7.92
CA GLY A 642 49.93 -7.41 -7.19
C GLY A 642 49.13 -8.19 -6.14
N TYR A 643 47.80 -8.12 -6.14
CA TYR A 643 46.91 -8.95 -5.31
C TYR A 643 45.87 -9.66 -6.18
N ASN A 644 45.53 -10.90 -5.80
CA ASN A 644 44.41 -11.66 -6.32
C ASN A 644 43.42 -11.89 -5.18
N PHE A 645 42.16 -12.18 -5.50
CA PHE A 645 41.24 -12.67 -4.48
C PHE A 645 41.59 -14.11 -4.07
N THR A 646 41.40 -14.43 -2.81
CA THR A 646 41.57 -15.78 -2.26
C THR A 646 40.41 -16.70 -2.68
N LYS A 647 40.35 -17.94 -2.15
CA LYS A 647 39.27 -18.89 -2.42
C LYS A 647 37.94 -18.37 -1.87
N ALA A 648 36.89 -18.40 -2.69
CA ALA A 648 35.55 -18.00 -2.28
C ALA A 648 34.84 -19.04 -1.42
N ASP A 649 33.96 -18.58 -0.53
CA ASP A 649 33.00 -19.36 0.27
C ASP A 649 33.68 -20.48 1.12
N VAL A 650 34.89 -20.23 1.62
CA VAL A 650 35.66 -21.17 2.47
C VAL A 650 35.70 -20.66 3.90
N GLY A 651 34.91 -21.27 4.79
CA GLY A 651 34.85 -20.89 6.21
C GLY A 651 33.41 -20.82 6.71
N GLY A 652 33.17 -19.97 7.71
CA GLY A 652 31.81 -19.59 8.11
C GLY A 652 31.44 -18.22 7.54
N TYR A 653 30.15 -18.02 7.25
CA TYR A 653 29.57 -16.86 6.54
C TYR A 653 29.98 -15.45 6.97
N ALA A 654 30.54 -15.26 8.18
CA ALA A 654 30.98 -13.95 8.68
C ALA A 654 32.51 -13.78 8.61
N THR A 655 33.19 -14.70 7.93
CA THR A 655 34.65 -14.81 7.91
C THR A 655 35.18 -15.41 6.61
N ASP A 656 34.35 -15.88 5.70
CA ASP A 656 34.78 -16.35 4.38
C ASP A 656 34.86 -15.19 3.38
N SER A 657 35.43 -15.45 2.21
CA SER A 657 35.47 -14.47 1.12
C SER A 657 34.29 -14.73 0.20
N ASP A 658 33.37 -13.78 0.05
CA ASP A 658 32.21 -13.91 -0.86
C ASP A 658 32.56 -13.68 -2.33
N VAL A 659 33.81 -13.32 -2.61
CA VAL A 659 34.26 -12.86 -3.93
C VAL A 659 34.82 -13.99 -4.77
N ASN A 660 34.23 -14.19 -5.95
CA ASN A 660 34.72 -15.12 -6.96
C ASN A 660 36.13 -14.71 -7.44
N PRO A 661 37.15 -15.58 -7.30
CA PRO A 661 38.53 -15.21 -7.58
C PRO A 661 38.83 -14.83 -9.02
N ALA A 662 38.02 -15.32 -9.98
CA ALA A 662 38.24 -15.07 -11.41
C ALA A 662 37.61 -13.76 -11.89
N THR A 663 36.55 -13.27 -11.23
CA THR A 663 35.77 -12.13 -11.70
C THR A 663 35.85 -10.92 -10.77
N GLY A 664 36.24 -11.11 -9.50
CA GLY A 664 36.19 -10.07 -8.48
C GLY A 664 34.77 -9.65 -8.10
N LEU A 665 33.76 -10.43 -8.47
CA LEU A 665 32.36 -10.20 -8.11
C LEU A 665 31.92 -11.13 -7.00
N THR A 666 30.91 -10.75 -6.21
CA THR A 666 30.31 -11.69 -5.25
C THR A 666 29.76 -12.94 -5.95
N THR A 667 29.84 -14.10 -5.29
CA THR A 667 29.44 -15.41 -5.83
C THR A 667 27.92 -15.55 -5.96
N THR A 668 27.17 -14.79 -5.17
CA THR A 668 25.70 -14.78 -5.16
C THR A 668 25.13 -13.36 -5.20
N TRP A 669 23.82 -13.29 -5.47
CA TRP A 669 23.06 -12.05 -5.39
C TRP A 669 22.79 -11.68 -3.93
N ILE A 670 23.06 -10.43 -3.60
CA ILE A 670 22.74 -9.81 -2.33
C ILE A 670 21.30 -9.33 -2.38
N ALA A 671 20.38 -10.13 -1.84
CA ALA A 671 18.97 -9.76 -1.73
C ALA A 671 18.76 -8.90 -0.47
N LEU A 672 18.59 -7.59 -0.65
CA LEU A 672 18.25 -6.67 0.43
C LEU A 672 16.74 -6.55 0.59
N LYS A 673 16.28 -6.72 1.83
CA LYS A 673 14.94 -6.36 2.26
C LYS A 673 14.95 -5.00 2.96
N SER A 674 13.75 -4.48 3.13
CA SER A 674 13.46 -3.22 3.79
C SER A 674 14.06 -3.14 5.21
N GLY A 675 15.09 -2.29 5.36
CA GLY A 675 15.81 -2.06 6.62
C GLY A 675 16.95 -3.03 6.91
N ASP A 676 17.31 -3.90 5.97
CA ASP A 676 18.42 -4.84 6.15
C ASP A 676 19.76 -4.11 6.35
N VAL A 677 20.60 -4.67 7.21
CA VAL A 677 21.99 -4.27 7.40
C VAL A 677 22.82 -5.54 7.25
N GLN A 678 23.38 -5.74 6.06
CA GLN A 678 24.21 -6.91 5.74
C GLN A 678 25.67 -6.47 5.80
N LEU A 679 26.37 -6.98 6.79
CA LEU A 679 27.76 -6.67 7.15
C LEU A 679 28.54 -7.98 7.28
N ASP A 680 28.43 -8.80 6.25
CA ASP A 680 29.03 -10.12 6.10
C ASP A 680 29.50 -10.35 4.67
N TRP A 681 29.65 -9.28 3.87
CA TRP A 681 30.11 -9.35 2.48
C TRP A 681 31.59 -9.01 2.42
N ASP A 682 32.43 -10.00 2.60
CA ASP A 682 33.87 -9.81 2.73
C ASP A 682 34.64 -10.20 1.46
N ALA A 683 35.83 -9.63 1.29
CA ALA A 683 36.75 -10.01 0.22
C ALA A 683 38.16 -10.29 0.77
N GLY A 684 38.62 -11.53 0.63
CA GLY A 684 39.98 -11.90 1.01
C GLY A 684 40.94 -11.66 -0.15
N LEU A 685 42.02 -10.94 0.09
CA LEU A 685 43.08 -10.69 -0.88
C LEU A 685 44.32 -11.50 -0.50
N VAL A 686 44.72 -12.41 -1.38
CA VAL A 686 46.05 -13.01 -1.34
C VAL A 686 46.97 -12.15 -2.20
N LYS A 687 48.18 -11.86 -1.72
CA LYS A 687 49.17 -11.19 -2.57
C LYS A 687 49.39 -12.10 -3.77
N CYS A 688 49.27 -11.58 -4.99
CA CYS A 688 49.78 -12.30 -6.15
C CYS A 688 51.22 -12.62 -5.80
N ALA A 689 51.56 -13.91 -5.69
CA ALA A 689 52.88 -14.30 -6.15
C ALA A 689 52.92 -13.71 -7.55
N PRO A 690 53.75 -12.68 -7.82
CA PRO A 690 53.87 -12.24 -9.19
C PRO A 690 54.23 -13.51 -9.97
N VAL A 691 53.74 -13.68 -11.20
CA VAL A 691 54.28 -14.77 -12.02
C VAL A 691 55.69 -14.33 -12.37
N THR A 692 56.57 -14.58 -11.44
CA THR A 692 57.91 -14.04 -11.42
C THR A 692 58.76 -15.00 -12.20
N GLY A 693 59.45 -14.47 -13.19
CA GLY A 693 60.55 -15.18 -13.77
C GLY A 693 61.76 -15.15 -12.85
N SER A 694 62.79 -15.86 -13.26
CA SER A 694 64.09 -15.82 -12.62
C SER A 694 65.18 -15.71 -13.68
N ILE A 695 66.26 -14.99 -13.39
CA ILE A 695 67.45 -14.90 -14.22
C ILE A 695 68.62 -15.42 -13.39
N GLY A 696 69.39 -16.36 -13.91
CA GLY A 696 70.55 -16.89 -13.21
C GLY A 696 71.38 -17.81 -14.10
N ASN A 697 72.35 -18.46 -13.46
CA ASN A 697 73.07 -19.68 -13.83
C ASN A 697 74.44 -19.61 -13.13
N ARG A 698 75.58 -19.61 -13.83
CA ARG A 698 76.90 -19.89 -13.22
C ARG A 698 78.00 -18.91 -13.64
N VAL A 699 78.78 -18.49 -12.65
CA VAL A 699 80.12 -17.91 -12.87
C VAL A 699 81.16 -18.99 -12.65
N TRP A 700 82.00 -19.25 -13.63
CA TRP A 700 83.01 -20.30 -13.57
C TRP A 700 84.41 -19.80 -13.93
N GLU A 701 85.42 -20.52 -13.46
CA GLU A 701 86.81 -20.25 -13.82
C GLU A 701 87.12 -20.94 -15.15
N ASP A 702 87.24 -20.14 -16.22
CA ASP A 702 87.66 -20.59 -17.55
C ASP A 702 89.17 -20.88 -17.52
N ASN A 703 89.49 -22.15 -17.39
CA ASN A 703 90.82 -22.61 -17.08
C ASN A 703 91.76 -22.50 -18.29
N ASN A 704 91.22 -22.40 -19.51
CA ASN A 704 91.99 -22.40 -20.75
C ASN A 704 91.74 -21.16 -21.64
N TYR A 705 90.93 -20.21 -21.16
CA TYR A 705 90.58 -18.96 -21.81
C TYR A 705 89.94 -19.14 -23.20
N ASN A 706 89.12 -20.18 -23.38
CA ASN A 706 88.43 -20.42 -24.64
C ASN A 706 87.03 -19.77 -24.72
N GLY A 707 86.44 -19.36 -23.59
CA GLY A 707 85.11 -18.77 -23.50
C GLY A 707 83.96 -19.77 -23.35
N VAL A 708 84.27 -21.06 -23.23
CA VAL A 708 83.35 -22.20 -23.13
C VAL A 708 83.54 -22.87 -21.78
N GLN A 709 82.46 -23.22 -21.10
CA GLN A 709 82.46 -24.03 -19.90
C GLN A 709 82.79 -25.49 -20.24
N ASP A 710 84.05 -25.87 -19.99
CA ASP A 710 84.54 -27.22 -20.21
C ASP A 710 84.31 -28.15 -18.99
N ALA A 711 84.27 -29.45 -19.25
CA ALA A 711 84.15 -30.45 -18.19
C ALA A 711 85.40 -30.40 -17.28
N GLY A 712 85.18 -30.12 -15.98
CA GLY A 712 86.24 -29.98 -14.98
C GLY A 712 86.51 -28.55 -14.53
N GLU A 713 85.90 -27.55 -15.18
CA GLU A 713 85.99 -26.15 -14.76
C GLU A 713 85.08 -25.86 -13.55
N LEU A 714 85.70 -25.29 -12.51
CA LEU A 714 85.06 -25.06 -11.22
C LEU A 714 84.29 -23.74 -11.21
N GLY A 715 83.27 -23.69 -10.35
CA GLY A 715 82.51 -22.45 -10.14
C GLY A 715 83.28 -21.53 -9.22
N VAL A 716 83.18 -20.22 -9.43
CA VAL A 716 83.83 -19.24 -8.55
C VAL A 716 82.82 -18.72 -7.54
N ALA A 717 83.05 -18.98 -6.26
CA ALA A 717 82.17 -18.56 -5.17
C ALA A 717 82.38 -17.09 -4.79
N GLY A 718 81.34 -16.46 -4.21
CA GLY A 718 81.41 -15.09 -3.67
C GLY A 718 81.47 -13.98 -4.72
N VAL A 719 81.36 -14.29 -6.02
CA VAL A 719 81.38 -13.29 -7.10
C VAL A 719 80.10 -12.46 -7.04
N LYS A 720 80.25 -11.15 -6.88
CA LYS A 720 79.12 -10.21 -6.85
C LYS A 720 78.52 -10.07 -8.25
N VAL A 721 77.24 -10.36 -8.38
CA VAL A 721 76.48 -10.21 -9.62
C VAL A 721 75.37 -9.18 -9.40
N ASN A 722 75.21 -8.24 -10.31
CA ASN A 722 74.15 -7.23 -10.28
C ASN A 722 73.14 -7.49 -11.40
N LEU A 723 71.85 -7.37 -11.09
CA LEU A 723 70.78 -7.26 -12.06
C LEU A 723 70.51 -5.78 -12.33
N LEU A 724 70.46 -5.40 -13.60
CA LEU A 724 70.18 -4.04 -14.04
C LEU A 724 68.89 -4.00 -14.83
N ASN A 725 68.17 -2.88 -14.74
CA ASN A 725 67.07 -2.59 -15.66
C ASN A 725 67.60 -2.12 -17.04
N ALA A 726 66.69 -1.94 -18.00
CA ALA A 726 67.02 -1.46 -19.35
C ALA A 726 67.79 -0.11 -19.39
N ASN A 727 67.66 0.72 -18.35
CA ASN A 727 68.35 2.01 -18.21
C ASN A 727 69.74 1.90 -17.54
N ASN A 728 70.25 0.67 -17.33
CA ASN A 728 71.50 0.37 -16.63
C ASN A 728 71.51 0.82 -15.15
N GLN A 729 70.36 0.89 -14.50
CA GLN A 729 70.29 1.06 -13.04
C GLN A 729 70.32 -0.31 -12.38
N ILE A 730 71.15 -0.47 -11.34
CA ILE A 730 71.16 -1.69 -10.53
C ILE A 730 69.84 -1.76 -9.76
N ILE A 731 69.14 -2.89 -9.89
CA ILE A 731 67.86 -3.14 -9.23
C ILE A 731 67.93 -4.30 -8.24
N ALA A 732 68.91 -5.19 -8.38
CA ALA A 732 69.21 -6.23 -7.42
C ALA A 732 70.70 -6.62 -7.50
N THR A 733 71.20 -7.21 -6.43
CA THR A 733 72.57 -7.72 -6.33
C THR A 733 72.53 -9.05 -5.58
N THR A 734 73.31 -10.02 -6.02
CA THR A 734 73.52 -11.30 -5.35
C THR A 734 74.99 -11.69 -5.43
N THR A 735 75.37 -12.79 -4.78
CA THR A 735 76.71 -13.38 -4.86
C THR A 735 76.61 -14.84 -5.25
N THR A 736 77.59 -15.34 -5.99
CA THR A 736 77.63 -16.76 -6.37
C THR A 736 77.89 -17.66 -5.15
N ASN A 737 77.28 -18.85 -5.15
CA ASN A 737 77.51 -19.86 -4.11
C ASN A 737 78.80 -20.68 -4.36
N ALA A 738 79.09 -21.67 -3.51
CA ALA A 738 80.27 -22.55 -3.60
C ALA A 738 80.45 -23.24 -4.97
N SER A 739 79.37 -23.46 -5.71
CA SER A 739 79.39 -24.07 -7.05
C SER A 739 79.44 -23.03 -8.19
N GLY A 740 79.55 -21.74 -7.86
CA GLY A 740 79.54 -20.62 -8.80
C GLY A 740 78.15 -20.16 -9.23
N ASN A 741 77.07 -20.72 -8.67
CA ASN A 741 75.72 -20.43 -9.16
C ASN A 741 75.16 -19.15 -8.52
N TYR A 742 74.46 -18.35 -9.31
CA TYR A 742 73.70 -17.19 -8.86
C TYR A 742 72.27 -17.23 -9.39
N LEU A 743 71.35 -16.60 -8.66
CA LEU A 743 69.93 -16.55 -9.01
C LEU A 743 69.34 -15.20 -8.58
N PHE A 744 68.69 -14.52 -9.52
CA PHE A 744 67.71 -13.48 -9.25
C PHE A 744 66.34 -14.09 -9.46
N ASP A 745 65.67 -14.42 -8.35
CA ASP A 745 64.30 -14.88 -8.38
C ASP A 745 63.32 -13.69 -8.23
N ASN A 746 62.03 -14.00 -8.27
CA ASN A 746 60.97 -13.03 -8.02
C ASN A 746 60.93 -11.81 -8.99
N LEU A 747 61.41 -11.98 -10.23
CA LEU A 747 61.48 -10.91 -11.22
C LEU A 747 60.17 -10.78 -12.01
N VAL A 748 59.64 -9.57 -12.11
CA VAL A 748 58.50 -9.28 -12.99
C VAL A 748 58.92 -9.38 -14.46
N ALA A 749 57.96 -9.63 -15.36
CA ALA A 749 58.23 -9.59 -16.79
C ALA A 749 58.80 -8.20 -17.18
N GLY A 750 59.89 -8.17 -17.96
CA GLY A 750 60.59 -6.93 -18.25
C GLY A 750 61.95 -7.15 -18.92
N SER A 751 62.64 -6.05 -19.19
CA SER A 751 63.96 -6.07 -19.83
C SER A 751 65.07 -5.80 -18.83
N TYR A 752 66.02 -6.74 -18.74
CA TYR A 752 67.09 -6.78 -17.75
C TYR A 752 68.48 -6.91 -18.39
N LYS A 753 69.53 -6.77 -17.59
CA LYS A 753 70.90 -7.19 -17.91
C LYS A 753 71.56 -7.75 -16.66
N VAL A 754 72.46 -8.70 -16.82
CA VAL A 754 73.34 -9.18 -15.76
C VAL A 754 74.68 -8.45 -15.86
N ALA A 755 75.23 -8.01 -14.74
CA ALA A 755 76.59 -7.49 -14.65
C ALA A 755 77.37 -8.25 -13.58
N VAL A 756 78.39 -8.98 -14.00
CA VAL A 756 79.28 -9.70 -13.09
C VAL A 756 80.38 -8.74 -12.68
N VAL A 757 80.50 -8.44 -11.39
CA VAL A 757 81.59 -7.61 -10.86
C VAL A 757 82.84 -8.46 -10.80
N ARG A 758 83.85 -8.08 -11.57
CA ARG A 758 85.13 -8.79 -11.63
C ARG A 758 85.82 -8.83 -10.25
N PRO A 759 86.08 -10.00 -9.67
CA PRO A 759 86.91 -10.12 -8.48
C PRO A 759 88.36 -9.68 -8.76
N SER A 760 89.08 -9.22 -7.74
CA SER A 760 90.51 -8.88 -7.88
C SER A 760 91.33 -10.10 -8.34
N GLY A 761 92.27 -9.89 -9.26
CA GLY A 761 93.09 -10.95 -9.86
C GLY A 761 92.42 -11.75 -11.00
N PHE A 762 91.11 -11.60 -11.21
CA PHE A 762 90.38 -12.24 -12.30
C PHE A 762 90.15 -11.30 -13.49
N TYR A 763 89.92 -11.88 -14.66
CA TYR A 763 89.67 -11.25 -15.95
C TYR A 763 88.49 -11.94 -16.62
N TYR A 764 87.69 -11.21 -17.40
CA TYR A 764 86.58 -11.81 -18.13
C TYR A 764 87.08 -12.59 -19.34
N THR A 765 86.53 -13.78 -19.56
CA THR A 765 86.86 -14.58 -20.74
C THR A 765 86.24 -14.01 -22.04
N LYS A 766 86.40 -14.73 -23.15
CA LYS A 766 85.79 -14.40 -24.45
C LYS A 766 84.28 -14.62 -24.38
N ALA A 767 83.52 -13.58 -24.71
CA ALA A 767 82.06 -13.63 -24.68
C ALA A 767 81.46 -14.31 -25.92
N ASN A 768 80.34 -15.01 -25.74
CA ASN A 768 79.51 -15.65 -26.78
C ASN A 768 80.30 -16.58 -27.71
N VAL A 769 81.26 -17.32 -27.16
CA VAL A 769 82.08 -18.29 -27.90
C VAL A 769 81.63 -19.68 -27.51
N GLY A 770 80.88 -20.36 -28.38
CA GLY A 770 80.40 -21.72 -28.11
C GLY A 770 78.92 -21.88 -28.40
N ASN A 771 78.25 -22.70 -27.57
CA ASN A 771 76.80 -22.79 -27.54
C ASN A 771 76.28 -22.05 -26.30
N ASP A 772 75.07 -21.50 -26.43
CA ASP A 772 74.37 -20.65 -25.44
C ASP A 772 74.20 -21.26 -24.03
N ALA A 773 74.34 -22.58 -23.89
CA ALA A 773 74.21 -23.27 -22.60
C ALA A 773 75.55 -23.45 -21.88
N SER A 774 76.65 -22.99 -22.49
CA SER A 774 78.01 -23.20 -21.98
C SER A 774 78.98 -22.10 -22.40
N ASP A 775 78.56 -21.03 -23.05
CA ASP A 775 79.41 -19.90 -23.35
C ASP A 775 79.29 -18.81 -22.27
N SER A 776 80.18 -17.83 -22.32
CA SER A 776 80.11 -16.68 -21.41
C SER A 776 79.31 -15.57 -22.05
N ASP A 777 78.19 -15.15 -21.46
CA ASP A 777 77.38 -14.04 -21.98
C ASP A 777 77.98 -12.65 -21.70
N ILE A 778 78.94 -12.61 -20.78
CA ILE A 778 79.48 -11.38 -20.24
C ILE A 778 80.53 -10.78 -21.18
N ASP A 779 80.24 -9.59 -21.70
CA ASP A 779 81.15 -8.82 -22.52
C ASP A 779 82.42 -8.44 -21.73
N ALA A 780 83.58 -8.79 -22.27
CA ALA A 780 84.87 -8.65 -21.59
C ALA A 780 85.30 -7.20 -21.32
N SER A 781 84.71 -6.22 -22.03
CA SER A 781 85.05 -4.80 -21.88
C SER A 781 84.16 -4.09 -20.85
N THR A 782 82.93 -4.55 -20.69
CA THR A 782 81.92 -3.91 -19.83
C THR A 782 81.57 -4.72 -18.59
N GLY A 783 81.84 -6.03 -18.57
CA GLY A 783 81.44 -6.93 -17.50
C GLY A 783 79.92 -7.16 -17.46
N ARG A 784 79.22 -6.99 -18.59
CA ARG A 784 77.74 -7.06 -18.68
C ARG A 784 77.27 -7.96 -19.81
N SER A 785 76.09 -8.56 -19.63
CA SER A 785 75.35 -9.28 -20.66
C SER A 785 74.68 -8.34 -21.66
N GLY A 786 74.13 -8.93 -22.73
CA GLY A 786 73.12 -8.31 -23.59
C GLY A 786 71.79 -8.04 -22.85
N LEU A 787 70.82 -7.46 -23.57
CA LEU A 787 69.48 -7.20 -23.02
C LEU A 787 68.66 -8.50 -22.94
N ILE A 788 68.23 -8.84 -21.73
CA ILE A 788 67.42 -10.01 -21.40
C ILE A 788 65.95 -9.61 -21.41
N ASN A 789 65.10 -10.23 -22.24
CA ASN A 789 63.66 -9.97 -22.23
C ASN A 789 62.95 -11.13 -21.52
N LEU A 790 62.61 -10.92 -20.24
CA LEU A 790 61.99 -11.93 -19.39
C LEU A 790 60.46 -11.87 -19.55
N ALA A 791 59.86 -12.96 -20.02
CA ALA A 791 58.41 -13.13 -20.03
C ALA A 791 57.86 -13.47 -18.63
N ALA A 792 56.56 -13.27 -18.41
CA ALA A 792 55.93 -13.58 -17.12
C ALA A 792 56.09 -15.07 -16.78
N GLY A 793 56.68 -15.37 -15.62
CA GLY A 793 56.94 -16.73 -15.14
C GLY A 793 58.08 -17.49 -15.83
N GLN A 794 58.87 -16.82 -16.67
CA GLN A 794 59.99 -17.48 -17.36
C GLN A 794 61.18 -17.66 -16.43
N ASN A 795 61.68 -18.89 -16.30
CA ASN A 795 62.96 -19.16 -15.63
C ASN A 795 64.06 -19.24 -16.68
N ASP A 796 64.82 -18.16 -16.81
CA ASP A 796 65.90 -18.01 -17.77
C ASP A 796 67.26 -18.28 -17.11
N MET A 797 67.80 -19.48 -17.36
CA MET A 797 69.05 -19.98 -16.78
C MET A 797 70.16 -20.10 -17.83
N SER A 798 70.15 -19.30 -18.89
CA SER A 798 71.24 -19.32 -19.88
C SER A 798 72.36 -18.33 -19.56
N TRP A 799 72.20 -17.47 -18.54
CA TRP A 799 73.08 -16.32 -18.35
C TRP A 799 74.32 -16.68 -17.53
N ASP A 800 75.39 -17.05 -18.21
CA ASP A 800 76.63 -17.59 -17.66
C ASP A 800 77.81 -16.59 -17.81
N ALA A 801 78.81 -16.69 -16.93
CA ALA A 801 80.01 -15.87 -17.00
C ALA A 801 81.32 -16.63 -16.74
N GLY A 802 82.20 -16.67 -17.73
CA GLY A 802 83.54 -17.21 -17.59
C GLY A 802 84.53 -16.14 -17.15
N ILE A 803 85.33 -16.42 -16.12
CA ILE A 803 86.44 -15.57 -15.67
C ILE A 803 87.72 -16.38 -15.54
N TYR A 804 88.89 -15.76 -15.70
CA TYR A 804 90.19 -16.44 -15.62
C TYR A 804 91.23 -15.56 -14.93
N ARG A 805 92.32 -16.17 -14.47
CA ARG A 805 93.49 -15.50 -13.87
C ARG A 805 94.66 -15.57 -14.83
N LYS A 806 95.49 -14.53 -14.82
CA LYS A 806 96.74 -14.51 -15.60
C LYS A 806 97.73 -15.53 -15.05
N ALA A 807 98.50 -16.12 -15.94
CA ALA A 807 99.55 -17.08 -15.66
C ALA A 807 100.94 -16.44 -15.78
N SER A 808 101.94 -17.08 -15.18
CA SER A 808 103.35 -16.71 -15.33
C SER A 808 104.20 -17.93 -15.63
N LEU A 809 105.28 -17.73 -16.38
CA LEU A 809 106.23 -18.76 -16.77
C LEU A 809 107.67 -18.26 -16.61
N GLY A 810 108.50 -18.97 -15.85
CA GLY A 810 109.89 -18.60 -15.64
C GLY A 810 110.69 -19.68 -14.96
N ASP A 811 111.96 -19.83 -15.35
CA ASP A 811 112.86 -20.84 -14.78
C ASP A 811 114.34 -20.48 -15.03
N LYS A 812 115.30 -21.38 -14.72
CA LYS A 812 116.76 -21.14 -14.82
C LYS A 812 117.34 -21.63 -16.10
N VAL A 813 118.35 -20.89 -16.52
CA VAL A 813 119.51 -21.49 -17.18
C VAL A 813 120.65 -21.58 -16.18
N TRP A 814 121.12 -22.79 -15.90
CA TRP A 814 122.24 -23.05 -15.00
C TRP A 814 123.41 -23.71 -15.73
N ARG A 815 124.57 -23.72 -15.07
CA ARG A 815 125.74 -24.46 -15.50
C ARG A 815 125.74 -25.84 -14.84
N ASP A 816 125.37 -26.85 -15.62
CA ASP A 816 125.58 -28.26 -15.29
C ASP A 816 127.10 -28.54 -15.18
N ALA A 817 127.61 -28.56 -13.95
CA ALA A 817 129.03 -28.60 -13.66
C ALA A 817 129.57 -30.01 -13.58
N ASP A 818 128.75 -30.98 -13.16
CA ASP A 818 129.11 -32.39 -13.03
C ASP A 818 128.60 -33.27 -14.17
N HIS A 819 127.80 -32.69 -15.08
CA HIS A 819 127.29 -33.28 -16.32
C HIS A 819 126.24 -34.36 -16.11
N ASP A 820 125.46 -34.28 -15.02
CA ASP A 820 124.40 -35.24 -14.74
C ASP A 820 123.03 -34.85 -15.35
N GLY A 821 122.89 -33.60 -15.81
CA GLY A 821 121.67 -33.07 -16.44
C GLY A 821 120.56 -32.66 -15.47
N VAL A 822 120.85 -32.61 -14.17
CA VAL A 822 119.96 -32.23 -13.06
C VAL A 822 120.51 -30.97 -12.39
N GLN A 823 119.63 -30.05 -11.98
CA GLN A 823 120.01 -28.81 -11.32
C GLN A 823 120.32 -29.05 -9.84
N ASP A 824 121.59 -28.85 -9.48
CA ASP A 824 122.06 -28.94 -8.10
C ASP A 824 122.14 -27.57 -7.40
N SER A 825 122.02 -27.58 -6.07
CA SER A 825 122.04 -26.36 -5.23
C SER A 825 123.34 -25.54 -5.30
N ASN A 826 124.45 -26.13 -5.74
CA ASN A 826 125.77 -25.51 -5.86
C ASN A 826 126.08 -25.02 -7.29
N GLU A 827 125.16 -25.18 -8.24
CA GLU A 827 125.37 -24.84 -9.64
C GLU A 827 124.99 -23.38 -9.95
N ALA A 828 125.92 -22.69 -10.62
CA ALA A 828 125.79 -21.28 -10.92
C ALA A 828 124.81 -21.05 -12.07
N GLY A 829 124.02 -19.97 -11.97
CA GLY A 829 123.20 -19.49 -13.08
C GLY A 829 124.00 -18.91 -14.24
N ILE A 830 123.41 -18.92 -15.43
CA ILE A 830 123.98 -18.33 -16.64
C ILE A 830 123.19 -17.09 -17.05
N ALA A 831 123.84 -15.93 -16.96
CA ALA A 831 123.27 -14.65 -17.37
C ALA A 831 123.31 -14.41 -18.89
N ASN A 832 122.47 -13.48 -19.34
CA ASN A 832 122.40 -12.93 -20.69
C ASN A 832 122.01 -13.92 -21.80
N ILE A 833 121.47 -15.08 -21.46
CA ILE A 833 120.83 -15.97 -22.44
C ILE A 833 119.54 -15.30 -22.88
N LYS A 834 119.36 -15.12 -24.19
CA LYS A 834 118.13 -14.57 -24.72
C LYS A 834 117.04 -15.64 -24.69
N VAL A 835 115.91 -15.32 -24.05
CA VAL A 835 114.75 -16.19 -23.96
C VAL A 835 113.59 -15.51 -24.66
N GLN A 836 112.94 -16.21 -25.59
CA GLN A 836 111.81 -15.69 -26.36
C GLN A 836 110.58 -16.57 -26.15
N LEU A 837 109.45 -15.96 -25.81
CA LEU A 837 108.16 -16.62 -25.61
C LEU A 837 107.36 -16.59 -26.90
N PHE A 838 106.87 -17.75 -27.32
CA PHE A 838 105.97 -17.92 -28.46
C PHE A 838 104.60 -18.43 -28.01
N SER A 839 103.55 -17.97 -28.68
CA SER A 839 102.22 -18.58 -28.56
C SER A 839 102.22 -20.00 -29.13
N GLY A 840 101.22 -20.81 -28.78
CA GLY A 840 101.02 -22.15 -29.34
C GLY A 840 100.77 -22.16 -30.86
N SER A 841 100.44 -21.01 -31.45
CA SER A 841 100.36 -20.82 -32.91
C SER A 841 101.68 -20.41 -33.57
N GLY A 842 102.75 -20.23 -32.77
CA GLY A 842 104.10 -19.89 -33.23
C GLY A 842 104.38 -18.39 -33.38
N ALA A 843 103.52 -17.51 -32.86
CA ALA A 843 103.76 -16.06 -32.88
C ALA A 843 104.66 -15.65 -31.71
N LEU A 844 105.67 -14.81 -31.96
CA LEU A 844 106.51 -14.24 -30.90
C LEU A 844 105.69 -13.27 -30.04
N LEU A 845 105.60 -13.54 -28.74
CA LEU A 845 104.85 -12.72 -27.78
C LEU A 845 105.76 -11.80 -26.98
N ALA A 846 106.89 -12.31 -26.51
CA ALA A 846 107.81 -11.54 -25.67
C ALA A 846 109.25 -12.02 -25.80
N THR A 847 110.20 -11.19 -25.37
CA THR A 847 111.62 -11.53 -25.31
C THR A 847 112.20 -10.96 -24.02
N THR A 848 112.92 -11.79 -23.27
CA THR A 848 113.65 -11.43 -22.06
C THR A 848 115.07 -12.00 -22.12
N TYR A 849 115.86 -11.74 -21.09
CA TYR A 849 117.20 -12.31 -20.93
C TYR A 849 117.34 -12.88 -19.53
N THR A 850 118.11 -13.95 -19.38
CA THR A 850 118.43 -14.46 -18.05
C THR A 850 119.26 -13.44 -17.26
N ASN A 851 118.92 -13.23 -15.99
CA ASN A 851 119.67 -12.33 -15.11
C ASN A 851 120.98 -12.97 -14.59
N SER A 852 121.71 -12.29 -13.69
CA SER A 852 122.98 -12.79 -13.13
C SER A 852 122.90 -14.17 -12.47
N ASN A 853 121.71 -14.54 -12.00
CA ASN A 853 121.44 -15.81 -11.31
C ASN A 853 120.88 -16.88 -12.26
N GLY A 854 120.81 -16.60 -13.57
CA GLY A 854 120.30 -17.53 -14.58
C GLY A 854 118.80 -17.46 -14.80
N ASN A 855 118.10 -16.55 -14.12
CA ASN A 855 116.65 -16.55 -14.00
C ASN A 855 115.99 -15.77 -15.15
N TYR A 856 114.91 -16.30 -15.72
CA TYR A 856 114.03 -15.58 -16.65
C TYR A 856 112.56 -15.68 -16.22
N LYS A 857 111.72 -14.70 -16.62
CA LYS A 857 110.28 -14.64 -16.30
C LYS A 857 109.49 -14.02 -17.46
N PHE A 858 108.30 -14.56 -17.70
CA PHE A 858 107.21 -13.97 -18.47
C PHE A 858 105.97 -13.93 -17.58
N ALA A 859 105.47 -12.73 -17.29
CA ALA A 859 104.28 -12.50 -16.45
C ALA A 859 103.06 -12.11 -17.30
N ASP A 860 101.90 -12.05 -16.66
CA ASP A 860 100.64 -11.55 -17.23
C ASP A 860 100.19 -12.29 -18.51
N LEU A 861 100.47 -13.59 -18.58
CA LEU A 861 100.10 -14.43 -19.72
C LEU A 861 98.64 -14.85 -19.61
N ASP A 862 97.92 -14.85 -20.73
CA ASP A 862 96.61 -15.52 -20.78
C ASP A 862 96.80 -17.04 -20.63
N PRO A 863 95.84 -17.77 -20.05
CA PRO A 863 95.84 -19.22 -20.14
C PRO A 863 95.93 -19.66 -21.61
N GLY A 864 96.73 -20.68 -21.87
CA GLY A 864 97.01 -21.08 -23.23
C GLY A 864 98.26 -21.92 -23.38
N SER A 865 98.55 -22.25 -24.64
CA SER A 865 99.74 -23.01 -25.01
C SER A 865 100.88 -22.07 -25.39
N TYR A 866 102.09 -22.35 -24.91
CA TYR A 866 103.28 -21.53 -25.09
C TYR A 866 104.50 -22.40 -25.37
N SER A 867 105.52 -21.85 -26.04
CA SER A 867 106.84 -22.46 -26.12
C SER A 867 107.92 -21.41 -25.96
N LEU A 868 109.06 -21.82 -25.39
CA LEU A 868 110.22 -20.95 -25.19
C LEU A 868 111.29 -21.27 -26.21
N LYS A 869 112.05 -20.25 -26.57
CA LYS A 869 113.25 -20.35 -27.39
C LYS A 869 114.41 -19.72 -26.65
N PHE A 870 115.46 -20.50 -26.45
CA PHE A 870 116.70 -20.06 -25.83
C PHE A 870 117.77 -19.87 -26.91
N ASP A 871 118.49 -18.75 -26.84
CA ASP A 871 119.58 -18.42 -27.76
C ASP A 871 120.82 -17.99 -26.96
N LYS A 872 121.84 -18.86 -26.96
CA LYS A 872 123.15 -18.62 -26.31
C LYS A 872 124.18 -17.96 -27.22
N SER A 873 123.80 -17.54 -28.43
CA SER A 873 124.74 -16.94 -29.39
C SER A 873 125.41 -15.69 -28.81
N GLY A 874 126.75 -15.68 -28.80
CA GLY A 874 127.52 -14.53 -28.30
C GLY A 874 127.50 -14.34 -26.77
N VAL A 875 126.97 -15.29 -26.01
CA VAL A 875 127.00 -15.28 -24.55
C VAL A 875 128.33 -15.82 -24.05
N TYR A 876 128.93 -15.15 -23.07
CA TYR A 876 130.17 -15.56 -22.42
C TYR A 876 129.93 -15.87 -20.95
N HIS A 877 130.40 -17.01 -20.47
CA HIS A 877 130.38 -17.35 -19.06
C HIS A 877 131.80 -17.69 -18.58
N ALA A 878 132.22 -17.08 -17.47
CA ALA A 878 133.58 -17.19 -16.92
C ALA A 878 134.72 -16.99 -17.96
N GLY A 879 134.51 -16.11 -18.95
CA GLY A 879 135.49 -15.78 -20.00
C GLY A 879 135.47 -16.71 -21.23
N TYR A 880 134.60 -17.72 -21.27
CA TYR A 880 134.47 -18.66 -22.39
C TYR A 880 133.20 -18.38 -23.20
N ALA A 881 133.31 -18.40 -24.53
CA ALA A 881 132.15 -18.30 -25.42
C ALA A 881 131.30 -19.57 -25.30
N MET A 882 130.00 -19.40 -25.08
CA MET A 882 129.07 -20.52 -24.94
C MET A 882 128.69 -21.15 -26.27
N ASP A 883 129.11 -20.60 -27.41
CA ASP A 883 128.84 -21.18 -28.73
C ASP A 883 129.32 -22.64 -28.86
N SER A 884 130.40 -23.00 -28.16
CA SER A 884 130.94 -24.38 -28.12
C SER A 884 130.40 -25.23 -26.96
N TRP A 885 129.43 -24.75 -26.19
CA TRP A 885 128.83 -25.47 -25.07
C TRP A 885 127.60 -26.26 -25.55
N ARG A 886 127.34 -27.40 -24.90
CA ARG A 886 126.12 -28.19 -25.13
C ARG A 886 125.03 -27.70 -24.20
N TRP A 887 123.79 -27.79 -24.66
CA TRP A 887 122.62 -27.75 -23.78
C TRP A 887 122.49 -29.07 -23.02
N GLY A 888 121.79 -29.07 -21.88
CA GLY A 888 121.46 -30.28 -21.14
C GLY A 888 120.64 -31.27 -21.98
N VAL A 889 120.74 -32.56 -21.65
CA VAL A 889 119.84 -33.56 -22.24
C VAL A 889 118.47 -33.39 -21.59
N LYS A 890 117.42 -33.45 -22.41
CA LYS A 890 116.07 -33.21 -21.95
C LYS A 890 115.59 -34.29 -20.98
N ASN A 891 114.89 -33.88 -19.93
CA ASN A 891 114.19 -34.71 -18.95
C ASN A 891 115.08 -35.84 -18.37
N VAL A 892 116.31 -35.48 -17.97
CA VAL A 892 117.22 -36.45 -17.34
C VAL A 892 116.89 -36.57 -15.86
N GLY A 893 116.42 -37.75 -15.46
CA GLY A 893 116.03 -38.04 -14.08
C GLY A 893 114.54 -38.33 -13.98
N SER A 894 113.98 -38.22 -12.77
CA SER A 894 112.56 -38.40 -12.50
C SER A 894 111.90 -37.17 -11.87
N ASN A 895 112.63 -36.05 -11.79
CA ASN A 895 112.17 -34.84 -11.14
C ASN A 895 112.14 -33.69 -12.15
N ASP A 896 110.96 -33.50 -12.76
CA ASP A 896 110.68 -32.48 -13.78
C ASP A 896 110.99 -31.04 -13.31
N ASN A 897 111.07 -30.78 -12.00
CA ASN A 897 111.29 -29.43 -11.46
C ASN A 897 112.77 -28.98 -11.49
N ILE A 898 113.69 -29.91 -11.76
CA ILE A 898 115.13 -29.64 -11.70
C ILE A 898 115.89 -30.25 -12.89
N ASP A 899 115.22 -30.88 -13.85
CA ASP A 899 115.88 -31.35 -15.06
C ASP A 899 115.72 -30.36 -16.22
N SER A 900 116.46 -30.56 -17.30
CA SER A 900 116.45 -29.64 -18.44
C SER A 900 115.20 -29.85 -19.32
N ASP A 901 114.48 -28.77 -19.63
CA ASP A 901 113.25 -28.76 -20.44
C ASP A 901 113.50 -28.56 -21.96
N VAL A 902 114.68 -28.05 -22.33
CA VAL A 902 114.99 -27.72 -23.73
C VAL A 902 115.15 -28.95 -24.64
N ASN A 903 114.49 -28.94 -25.80
CA ASN A 903 114.54 -29.95 -26.86
C ASN A 903 115.87 -29.95 -27.63
N SER A 904 116.96 -30.20 -26.91
CA SER A 904 118.31 -30.17 -27.47
C SER A 904 118.97 -31.56 -27.53
N ASN A 905 118.58 -32.48 -26.63
CA ASN A 905 119.22 -33.77 -26.39
C ASN A 905 120.76 -33.71 -26.42
N GLY A 906 121.36 -32.69 -25.78
CA GLY A 906 122.81 -32.55 -25.72
C GLY A 906 123.46 -31.86 -26.92
N SER A 907 122.71 -31.12 -27.73
CA SER A 907 123.21 -30.46 -28.96
C SER A 907 124.10 -29.23 -28.69
N TYR A 908 125.04 -28.94 -29.60
CA TYR A 908 125.83 -27.69 -29.62
C TYR A 908 125.08 -26.49 -30.23
N ALA A 909 123.87 -26.70 -30.75
CA ALA A 909 123.09 -25.64 -31.37
C ALA A 909 122.95 -24.43 -30.43
N ASN A 910 123.21 -23.22 -30.94
CA ASN A 910 123.05 -22.02 -30.13
C ASN A 910 121.59 -21.72 -29.80
N VAL A 911 120.67 -22.17 -30.65
CA VAL A 911 119.24 -21.95 -30.51
C VAL A 911 118.55 -23.28 -30.26
N VAL A 912 117.75 -23.33 -29.19
CA VAL A 912 116.92 -24.48 -28.82
C VAL A 912 115.53 -24.00 -28.39
N TYR A 913 114.57 -24.92 -28.39
CA TYR A 913 113.18 -24.65 -28.01
C TYR A 913 112.74 -25.62 -26.92
N THR A 914 111.72 -25.29 -26.15
CA THR A 914 111.01 -26.23 -25.27
C THR A 914 109.93 -26.97 -26.03
N ASP A 915 109.28 -27.95 -25.40
CA ASP A 915 107.97 -28.40 -25.84
C ASP A 915 106.91 -27.30 -25.66
N VAL A 916 105.73 -27.52 -26.22
CA VAL A 916 104.58 -26.67 -25.95
C VAL A 916 104.10 -26.93 -24.52
N LEU A 917 104.28 -25.94 -23.65
CA LEU A 917 103.75 -25.92 -22.29
C LEU A 917 102.32 -25.38 -22.33
N LYS A 918 101.44 -25.91 -21.47
CA LYS A 918 100.09 -25.38 -21.29
C LYS A 918 99.99 -24.71 -19.94
N LEU A 919 99.64 -23.44 -19.95
CA LEU A 919 99.34 -22.67 -18.75
C LEU A 919 97.83 -22.63 -18.57
N ALA A 920 97.38 -23.10 -17.42
CA ALA A 920 96.02 -22.98 -16.92
C ALA A 920 95.79 -21.61 -16.26
N SER A 921 94.54 -21.29 -15.94
CA SER A 921 94.16 -20.10 -15.18
C SER A 921 94.93 -20.01 -13.87
N GLY A 922 95.66 -18.91 -13.68
CA GLY A 922 96.44 -18.65 -12.45
C GLY A 922 97.67 -19.53 -12.28
N GLN A 923 98.03 -20.35 -13.27
CA GLN A 923 99.21 -21.22 -13.18
C GLN A 923 100.48 -20.37 -13.19
N ASN A 924 101.26 -20.47 -12.11
CA ASN A 924 102.58 -19.87 -12.01
C ASN A 924 103.61 -21.00 -11.95
N ASP A 925 104.35 -21.18 -13.04
CA ASP A 925 105.44 -22.15 -13.12
C ASP A 925 106.76 -21.40 -12.89
N MET A 926 107.16 -21.28 -11.61
CA MET A 926 108.28 -20.45 -11.11
C MET A 926 109.02 -21.18 -9.97
N SER A 927 110.35 -21.34 -10.06
CA SER A 927 111.12 -22.24 -9.17
C SER A 927 112.02 -21.58 -8.08
N TRP A 928 111.95 -20.27 -7.71
CA TRP A 928 112.86 -19.67 -6.68
C TRP A 928 112.33 -18.69 -5.61
N ASP A 929 113.16 -18.64 -4.55
CA ASP A 929 113.36 -17.70 -3.42
C ASP A 929 112.38 -17.70 -2.23
N ALA A 930 112.94 -17.43 -1.03
CA ALA A 930 112.32 -17.55 0.29
C ALA A 930 111.64 -16.24 0.72
N ALA A 931 110.48 -16.33 1.39
CA ALA A 931 109.67 -15.14 1.68
C ALA A 931 109.02 -15.16 3.07
N ILE A 932 108.69 -13.96 3.58
CA ILE A 932 108.05 -13.70 4.89
C ILE A 932 106.97 -12.63 4.76
N THR A 933 105.88 -12.72 5.52
CA THR A 933 104.70 -11.86 5.31
C THR A 933 104.43 -10.83 6.38
N PRO A 934 103.77 -9.73 5.97
CA PRO A 934 102.59 -9.20 6.66
C PRO A 934 101.38 -8.88 5.75
N ILE A 935 100.21 -8.68 6.37
CA ILE A 935 98.99 -8.18 5.74
C ILE A 935 99.16 -6.71 5.34
N VAL A 936 98.91 -6.44 4.05
CA VAL A 936 98.87 -5.12 3.43
C VAL A 936 97.44 -4.81 2.96
N ILE A 937 97.00 -3.58 3.17
CA ILE A 937 95.68 -3.06 2.78
C ILE A 937 95.83 -1.99 1.71
N ASP A 938 95.08 -2.15 0.62
CA ASP A 938 94.96 -1.21 -0.50
C ASP A 938 94.08 0.00 -0.10
N LEU A 939 94.70 1.11 0.28
CA LEU A 939 93.98 2.25 0.86
C LEU A 939 93.33 3.17 -0.20
N ASN A 940 93.88 3.21 -1.41
CA ASN A 940 93.39 4.00 -2.55
C ASN A 940 92.43 3.20 -3.45
N GLY A 941 92.40 1.88 -3.32
CA GLY A 941 91.51 0.96 -4.02
C GLY A 941 91.89 0.78 -5.49
N ASP A 942 93.19 0.78 -5.81
CA ASP A 942 93.77 0.48 -7.13
C ASP A 942 94.64 -0.78 -7.16
N GLY A 943 94.62 -1.57 -6.09
CA GLY A 943 95.37 -2.80 -5.88
C GLY A 943 96.52 -2.62 -4.88
N VAL A 944 97.02 -3.72 -4.31
CA VAL A 944 98.19 -3.68 -3.42
C VAL A 944 99.47 -3.49 -4.24
N HIS A 945 100.23 -2.43 -3.93
CA HIS A 945 101.50 -2.10 -4.58
C HIS A 945 102.69 -2.28 -3.62
N THR A 946 103.78 -2.84 -4.15
CA THR A 946 105.00 -3.14 -3.39
C THR A 946 106.22 -2.43 -3.98
N ILE A 947 107.34 -2.49 -3.26
CA ILE A 947 108.67 -2.03 -3.67
C ILE A 947 109.59 -3.26 -3.72
N ALA A 948 110.38 -3.37 -4.80
CA ALA A 948 111.35 -4.45 -4.94
C ALA A 948 112.46 -4.34 -3.89
N ARG A 949 112.98 -5.49 -3.44
CA ARG A 949 114.06 -5.52 -2.42
C ARG A 949 115.26 -4.66 -2.78
N ALA A 950 115.63 -4.64 -4.06
CA ALA A 950 116.77 -3.85 -4.55
C ALA A 950 116.53 -2.33 -4.49
N ASP A 951 115.27 -1.91 -4.52
CA ASP A 951 114.85 -0.50 -4.59
C ASP A 951 114.40 0.04 -3.22
N PHE A 952 114.15 -0.82 -2.25
CA PHE A 952 113.92 -0.41 -0.86
C PHE A 952 115.25 0.02 -0.21
N HIS A 953 115.33 1.32 0.11
CA HIS A 953 116.53 1.93 0.73
C HIS A 953 116.49 1.95 2.27
N GLY A 954 115.39 1.48 2.87
CA GLY A 954 115.23 1.30 4.31
C GLY A 954 115.64 -0.10 4.79
N SER A 955 115.37 -0.37 6.06
CA SER A 955 115.51 -1.72 6.65
C SER A 955 114.54 -1.89 7.81
N PHE A 956 113.93 -3.07 7.95
CA PHE A 956 113.02 -3.40 9.05
C PHE A 956 113.30 -4.79 9.61
N ASP A 957 113.02 -5.02 10.89
CA ASP A 957 113.18 -6.33 11.54
C ASP A 957 111.99 -7.25 11.22
N LEU A 958 111.86 -7.63 9.94
CA LEU A 958 110.83 -8.57 9.47
C LEU A 958 111.02 -9.97 10.07
N LEU A 959 112.24 -10.36 10.46
CA LEU A 959 112.51 -11.69 11.02
C LEU A 959 112.28 -11.77 12.54
N GLY A 960 112.00 -10.65 13.21
CA GLY A 960 111.76 -10.60 14.66
C GLY A 960 112.99 -10.93 15.50
N THR A 961 114.19 -10.62 15.00
CA THR A 961 115.48 -11.02 15.61
C THR A 961 116.17 -9.90 16.39
N GLY A 962 115.59 -8.71 16.39
CA GLY A 962 116.18 -7.48 16.91
C GLY A 962 117.18 -6.83 15.95
N SER A 963 117.28 -7.29 14.70
CA SER A 963 118.17 -6.74 13.67
C SER A 963 117.40 -6.50 12.38
N ALA A 964 117.37 -5.25 11.92
CA ALA A 964 116.72 -4.88 10.68
C ALA A 964 117.45 -5.45 9.45
N ILE A 965 116.68 -5.95 8.48
CA ILE A 965 117.17 -6.52 7.21
C ILE A 965 116.65 -5.71 6.01
N GLN A 966 117.27 -5.90 4.84
CA GLN A 966 116.75 -5.39 3.57
C GLN A 966 115.83 -6.44 2.93
N SER A 967 114.61 -6.03 2.61
CA SER A 967 113.54 -6.87 2.06
C SER A 967 112.79 -6.15 0.95
N GLY A 968 111.87 -6.84 0.26
CA GLY A 968 110.74 -6.16 -0.38
C GLY A 968 109.94 -5.37 0.65
N TRP A 969 109.15 -4.39 0.20
CA TRP A 969 108.41 -3.51 1.10
C TRP A 969 107.07 -3.06 0.53
N VAL A 970 106.21 -2.47 1.36
CA VAL A 970 104.95 -1.85 0.95
C VAL A 970 105.20 -0.49 0.27
N SER A 971 104.36 -0.10 -0.69
CA SER A 971 104.42 1.23 -1.30
C SER A 971 103.93 2.35 -0.36
N ALA A 972 104.23 3.61 -0.66
CA ALA A 972 103.80 4.77 0.13
C ALA A 972 102.27 5.04 0.11
N HIS A 973 101.50 4.34 -0.72
CA HIS A 973 100.06 4.53 -0.88
C HIS A 973 99.23 3.47 -0.13
N ASP A 974 99.86 2.36 0.25
CA ASP A 974 99.22 1.23 0.95
C ASP A 974 99.63 1.18 2.42
N GLY A 975 98.90 0.41 3.22
CA GLY A 975 99.10 0.34 4.66
C GLY A 975 99.37 -1.07 5.17
N LEU A 976 100.34 -1.21 6.07
CA LEU A 976 100.55 -2.43 6.84
C LEU A 976 99.56 -2.48 8.00
N LEU A 977 98.92 -3.63 8.20
CA LEU A 977 98.09 -3.86 9.38
C LEU A 977 98.98 -4.15 10.59
N ALA A 978 98.78 -3.39 11.67
CA ALA A 978 99.68 -3.37 12.82
C ALA A 978 98.96 -3.24 14.18
N ILE A 979 99.70 -3.52 15.25
CA ILE A 979 99.37 -3.18 16.64
C ILE A 979 100.59 -2.56 17.32
N ASP A 980 100.38 -1.55 18.18
CA ASP A 980 101.42 -1.06 19.10
C ASP A 980 101.31 -1.84 20.41
N SER A 981 101.87 -3.06 20.40
CA SER A 981 101.68 -4.03 21.49
C SER A 981 102.39 -3.62 22.77
N ASN A 982 103.49 -2.88 22.65
CA ASN A 982 104.32 -2.46 23.77
C ASN A 982 104.03 -1.02 24.22
N GLY A 983 103.22 -0.26 23.46
CA GLY A 983 102.72 1.07 23.80
C GLY A 983 103.75 2.18 23.64
N ASN A 984 104.79 1.99 22.83
CA ASN A 984 105.85 2.99 22.63
C ASN A 984 105.57 3.97 21.48
N GLY A 985 104.45 3.80 20.77
CA GLY A 985 104.03 4.62 19.64
C GLY A 985 104.74 4.31 18.31
N LYS A 986 105.42 3.16 18.20
CA LYS A 986 106.18 2.73 17.02
C LYS A 986 105.91 1.25 16.73
N ILE A 987 106.16 0.85 15.48
CA ILE A 987 106.18 -0.56 15.08
C ILE A 987 107.64 -0.96 14.93
N ASP A 988 108.14 -1.81 15.84
CA ASP A 988 109.58 -2.09 15.91
C ASP A 988 110.01 -3.35 15.13
N ASN A 989 109.13 -4.33 14.96
CA ASN A 989 109.43 -5.60 14.30
C ASN A 989 108.13 -6.36 13.92
N ILE A 990 108.28 -7.53 13.27
CA ILE A 990 107.14 -8.36 12.79
C ILE A 990 106.14 -8.80 13.88
N SER A 991 106.51 -8.84 15.16
CA SER A 991 105.56 -9.22 16.23
C SER A 991 104.42 -8.21 16.40
N GLU A 992 104.62 -6.98 15.91
CA GLU A 992 103.65 -5.89 15.91
C GLU A 992 102.91 -5.76 14.57
N LEU A 993 103.19 -6.66 13.62
CA LEU A 993 102.51 -6.78 12.34
C LEU A 993 101.70 -8.07 12.24
N PHE A 994 100.67 -8.04 11.39
CA PHE A 994 99.83 -9.21 11.11
C PHE A 994 100.45 -10.04 9.99
N GLY A 995 101.45 -10.86 10.32
CA GLY A 995 102.11 -11.78 9.40
C GLY A 995 103.03 -12.77 10.08
N GLY A 996 103.81 -13.51 9.29
CA GLY A 996 104.75 -14.49 9.81
C GLY A 996 105.51 -15.28 8.73
N ASN A 997 106.14 -16.37 9.16
CA ASN A 997 106.95 -17.25 8.34
C ASN A 997 106.17 -18.47 7.80
N GLU A 998 104.92 -18.66 8.20
CA GLU A 998 104.06 -19.75 7.73
C GLU A 998 102.83 -19.20 7.01
N LYS A 999 102.32 -20.04 6.11
CA LYS A 999 101.11 -19.78 5.33
C LYS A 999 99.91 -19.53 6.23
N GLY A 1000 99.17 -18.45 5.98
CA GLY A 1000 97.95 -18.05 6.71
C GLY A 1000 98.17 -17.40 8.07
N THR A 1001 99.41 -17.18 8.50
CA THR A 1001 99.70 -16.66 9.86
C THR A 1001 99.16 -15.25 10.11
N GLY A 1002 99.15 -14.37 9.10
CA GLY A 1002 98.60 -13.01 9.23
C GLY A 1002 97.09 -13.05 9.53
N PHE A 1003 96.34 -13.82 8.75
CA PHE A 1003 94.90 -13.95 8.92
C PHE A 1003 94.51 -14.76 10.15
N ALA A 1004 95.31 -15.75 10.55
CA ALA A 1004 95.12 -16.46 11.82
C ALA A 1004 95.29 -15.52 13.04
N LYS A 1005 96.18 -14.52 12.95
CA LYS A 1005 96.26 -13.46 13.97
C LYS A 1005 95.03 -12.55 13.92
N LEU A 1006 94.61 -12.14 12.72
CA LEU A 1006 93.46 -11.25 12.53
C LEU A 1006 92.15 -11.89 13.04
N SER A 1007 91.95 -13.20 12.84
CA SER A 1007 90.75 -13.91 13.31
C SER A 1007 90.56 -13.86 14.82
N SER A 1008 91.65 -13.74 15.59
CA SER A 1008 91.56 -13.57 17.05
C SER A 1008 91.00 -12.23 17.52
N TYR A 1009 90.78 -11.29 16.58
CA TYR A 1009 90.15 -9.99 16.82
C TYR A 1009 88.65 -9.97 16.49
N ASP A 1010 88.11 -11.01 15.82
CA ASP A 1010 86.66 -11.20 15.63
C ASP A 1010 86.06 -11.86 16.87
N SER A 1011 85.67 -11.03 17.83
CA SER A 1011 85.16 -11.45 19.14
C SER A 1011 83.71 -11.93 19.09
N ASN A 1012 82.95 -11.47 18.09
CA ASN A 1012 81.54 -11.80 17.93
C ASN A 1012 81.31 -13.01 16.99
N GLY A 1013 82.32 -13.40 16.21
CA GLY A 1013 82.34 -14.59 15.36
C GLY A 1013 81.55 -14.44 14.07
N ASP A 1014 81.31 -13.21 13.59
CA ASP A 1014 80.55 -12.96 12.36
C ASP A 1014 81.42 -13.02 11.08
N GLY A 1015 82.72 -13.30 11.23
CA GLY A 1015 83.69 -13.42 10.15
C GLY A 1015 84.31 -12.09 9.72
N VAL A 1016 83.98 -10.99 10.41
CA VAL A 1016 84.44 -9.64 10.12
C VAL A 1016 84.93 -8.98 11.41
N VAL A 1017 86.10 -8.36 11.38
CA VAL A 1017 86.56 -7.50 12.47
C VAL A 1017 86.07 -6.08 12.21
N ASP A 1018 85.11 -5.61 13.01
CA ASP A 1018 84.53 -4.26 12.92
C ASP A 1018 84.34 -3.59 14.29
N ALA A 1019 83.71 -2.41 14.32
CA ALA A 1019 83.51 -1.64 15.56
C ALA A 1019 82.66 -2.37 16.65
N LYS A 1020 82.06 -3.51 16.33
CA LYS A 1020 81.36 -4.38 17.29
C LYS A 1020 82.33 -5.29 18.05
N ASP A 1021 83.59 -5.40 17.61
CA ASP A 1021 84.59 -6.24 18.25
C ASP A 1021 85.38 -5.52 19.32
N ASP A 1022 85.54 -6.19 20.46
CA ASP A 1022 86.14 -5.62 21.68
C ASP A 1022 87.54 -5.05 21.45
N LYS A 1023 88.30 -5.61 20.50
CA LYS A 1023 89.69 -5.24 20.20
C LYS A 1023 89.88 -4.42 18.92
N PHE A 1024 88.81 -4.05 18.20
CA PHE A 1024 88.93 -3.30 16.95
C PHE A 1024 89.66 -1.97 17.13
N ALA A 1025 89.46 -1.30 18.28
CA ALA A 1025 90.12 -0.04 18.62
C ALA A 1025 91.63 -0.15 18.87
N GLU A 1026 92.18 -1.36 19.04
CA GLU A 1026 93.61 -1.61 19.25
C GLU A 1026 94.38 -1.65 17.93
N LEU A 1027 93.71 -1.97 16.82
CA LEU A 1027 94.31 -2.09 15.50
C LEU A 1027 94.80 -0.73 14.97
N ARG A 1028 95.90 -0.76 14.21
CA ARG A 1028 96.52 0.39 13.58
C ARG A 1028 96.82 0.10 12.11
N ILE A 1029 96.91 1.16 11.33
CA ILE A 1029 97.49 1.16 9.99
C ILE A 1029 98.82 1.89 10.04
N TRP A 1030 99.89 1.22 9.64
CA TRP A 1030 101.18 1.87 9.41
C TRP A 1030 101.34 2.10 7.91
N ARG A 1031 101.25 3.37 7.51
CA ARG A 1031 101.54 3.83 6.15
C ARG A 1031 102.89 4.53 6.14
N ASP A 1032 103.92 3.79 5.78
CA ASP A 1032 105.30 4.28 5.63
C ASP A 1032 105.41 5.17 4.38
N ALA A 1033 105.16 6.47 4.56
CA ALA A 1033 104.95 7.41 3.48
C ALA A 1033 106.25 7.81 2.77
N ASN A 1034 107.39 7.63 3.45
CA ASN A 1034 108.72 7.91 2.89
C ASN A 1034 109.49 6.62 2.55
N SER A 1035 108.93 5.44 2.84
CA SER A 1035 109.47 4.12 2.54
C SER A 1035 110.86 3.88 3.16
N ASN A 1036 111.07 4.34 4.39
CA ASN A 1036 112.34 4.19 5.11
C ASN A 1036 112.36 2.99 6.09
N GLY A 1037 111.21 2.33 6.31
CA GLY A 1037 111.07 1.21 7.24
C GLY A 1037 111.07 1.60 8.72
N VAL A 1038 110.83 2.88 9.06
CA VAL A 1038 110.81 3.42 10.43
C VAL A 1038 109.51 4.17 10.65
N THR A 1039 108.82 3.95 11.77
CA THR A 1039 107.60 4.69 12.09
C THR A 1039 107.91 6.16 12.43
N ASP A 1040 107.60 7.07 11.50
CA ASP A 1040 107.69 8.53 11.69
C ASP A 1040 106.38 9.15 12.19
N ASP A 1041 106.46 10.39 12.71
CA ASP A 1041 105.29 11.14 13.20
C ASP A 1041 104.22 11.27 12.09
N GLY A 1042 103.04 10.69 12.34
CA GLY A 1042 101.88 10.75 11.43
C GLY A 1042 101.74 9.55 10.47
N GLU A 1043 102.64 8.57 10.53
CA GLU A 1043 102.57 7.35 9.70
C GLU A 1043 101.76 6.22 10.34
N LEU A 1044 101.66 6.20 11.68
CA LEU A 1044 100.84 5.25 12.42
C LEU A 1044 99.50 5.89 12.80
N MET A 1045 98.40 5.29 12.35
CA MET A 1045 97.05 5.83 12.55
C MET A 1045 96.04 4.75 12.96
N SER A 1046 94.90 5.16 13.50
CA SER A 1046 93.78 4.24 13.77
C SER A 1046 93.12 3.78 12.46
N LEU A 1047 92.43 2.64 12.46
CA LEU A 1047 91.67 2.18 11.28
C LEU A 1047 90.64 3.21 10.83
N HIS A 1048 89.94 3.82 11.78
CA HIS A 1048 88.97 4.88 11.51
C HIS A 1048 89.62 6.07 10.78
N ASP A 1049 90.79 6.53 11.23
CA ASP A 1049 91.49 7.67 10.61
C ASP A 1049 92.08 7.31 9.23
N ALA A 1050 92.44 6.04 9.02
CA ALA A 1050 92.78 5.49 7.70
C ALA A 1050 91.56 5.31 6.77
N GLY A 1051 90.35 5.49 7.30
CA GLY A 1051 89.10 5.31 6.54
C GLY A 1051 88.67 3.86 6.36
N VAL A 1052 89.17 2.93 7.19
CA VAL A 1052 88.82 1.50 7.18
C VAL A 1052 87.72 1.23 8.22
N ALA A 1053 86.59 0.68 7.77
CA ALA A 1053 85.42 0.40 8.60
C ALA A 1053 85.37 -1.04 9.09
N SER A 1054 85.81 -2.01 8.28
CA SER A 1054 85.85 -3.42 8.68
C SER A 1054 86.88 -4.23 7.90
N LEU A 1055 87.33 -5.35 8.47
CA LEU A 1055 88.30 -6.28 7.90
C LEU A 1055 87.70 -7.69 7.82
N THR A 1056 87.69 -8.31 6.64
CA THR A 1056 87.18 -9.68 6.49
C THR A 1056 88.25 -10.68 6.95
N VAL A 1057 87.86 -11.66 7.77
CA VAL A 1057 88.79 -12.63 8.37
C VAL A 1057 89.08 -13.80 7.44
N SER A 1058 88.08 -14.25 6.68
CA SER A 1058 88.26 -15.32 5.69
C SER A 1058 89.10 -14.83 4.52
N TYR A 1059 89.93 -15.71 3.96
CA TYR A 1059 90.77 -15.42 2.80
C TYR A 1059 90.69 -16.54 1.79
N THR A 1060 91.10 -16.23 0.55
CA THR A 1060 91.32 -17.21 -0.51
C THR A 1060 92.79 -17.19 -0.89
N GLU A 1061 93.38 -18.35 -1.10
CA GLU A 1061 94.76 -18.45 -1.60
C GLU A 1061 94.77 -18.20 -3.11
N LEU A 1062 95.25 -17.02 -3.49
CA LEU A 1062 95.37 -16.57 -4.87
C LEU A 1062 96.81 -16.14 -5.14
N PRO A 1063 97.74 -17.11 -5.33
CA PRO A 1063 99.16 -16.81 -5.52
C PRO A 1063 99.37 -15.94 -6.75
N PHE A 1064 100.02 -14.80 -6.53
CA PHE A 1064 100.39 -13.84 -7.56
C PHE A 1064 101.75 -13.26 -7.22
N LEU A 1065 102.76 -13.55 -8.04
CA LEU A 1065 104.08 -12.95 -7.91
C LEU A 1065 104.13 -11.65 -8.70
N ASP A 1066 104.19 -10.51 -8.00
CA ASP A 1066 104.16 -9.21 -8.65
C ASP A 1066 105.46 -8.89 -9.43
N ALA A 1067 105.50 -7.71 -10.05
CA ALA A 1067 106.64 -7.26 -10.85
C ALA A 1067 107.90 -6.95 -10.01
N ASN A 1068 107.77 -6.85 -8.68
CA ASN A 1068 108.81 -6.52 -7.73
C ASN A 1068 109.35 -7.76 -6.98
N ASP A 1069 108.96 -8.95 -7.47
CA ASP A 1069 109.29 -10.25 -6.90
C ASP A 1069 108.74 -10.49 -5.48
N ASN A 1070 107.64 -9.83 -5.12
CA ASN A 1070 106.92 -10.12 -3.88
C ASN A 1070 105.68 -10.98 -4.19
N LEU A 1071 105.46 -12.04 -3.39
CA LEU A 1071 104.33 -12.96 -3.57
C LEU A 1071 103.11 -12.48 -2.78
N HIS A 1072 102.00 -12.32 -3.46
CA HIS A 1072 100.68 -12.09 -2.89
C HIS A 1072 99.98 -13.43 -2.82
N LEU A 1073 99.57 -13.90 -1.65
CA LEU A 1073 99.05 -15.27 -1.51
C LEU A 1073 97.64 -15.29 -0.92
N GLU A 1074 97.49 -15.10 0.39
CA GLU A 1074 96.19 -15.05 1.04
C GLU A 1074 95.54 -13.69 0.78
N ARG A 1075 94.46 -13.69 0.00
CA ARG A 1075 93.70 -12.48 -0.34
C ARG A 1075 92.35 -12.48 0.34
N SER A 1076 92.05 -11.37 0.98
CA SER A 1076 90.78 -11.03 1.59
C SER A 1076 90.43 -9.58 1.22
N SER A 1077 89.50 -8.99 1.94
CA SER A 1077 89.04 -7.63 1.66
C SER A 1077 88.78 -6.82 2.93
N ALA A 1078 89.00 -5.52 2.80
CA ALA A 1078 88.61 -4.52 3.79
C ALA A 1078 87.47 -3.66 3.22
N THR A 1079 86.56 -3.19 4.08
CA THR A 1079 85.53 -2.21 3.69
C THR A 1079 85.95 -0.85 4.21
N LEU A 1080 86.04 0.13 3.31
CA LEU A 1080 86.30 1.52 3.66
C LEU A 1080 85.02 2.19 4.19
N ALA A 1081 85.16 3.29 4.93
CA ALA A 1081 84.05 4.05 5.52
C ALA A 1081 83.06 4.62 4.49
N ASN A 1082 83.45 4.70 3.22
CA ASN A 1082 82.58 5.09 2.11
C ASN A 1082 81.79 3.90 1.51
N GLY A 1083 81.91 2.70 2.07
CA GLY A 1083 81.28 1.46 1.61
C GLY A 1083 82.01 0.76 0.45
N LYS A 1084 83.16 1.28 -0.01
CA LYS A 1084 83.98 0.62 -1.04
C LYS A 1084 84.76 -0.53 -0.40
N THR A 1085 84.70 -1.71 -1.02
CA THR A 1085 85.56 -2.84 -0.70
C THR A 1085 86.89 -2.70 -1.43
N VAL A 1086 88.00 -2.93 -0.73
CA VAL A 1086 89.39 -2.86 -1.23
C VAL A 1086 90.17 -4.12 -0.86
N ASP A 1087 91.28 -4.35 -1.55
CA ASP A 1087 92.08 -5.56 -1.36
C ASP A 1087 92.84 -5.53 -0.02
N MET A 1088 92.88 -6.68 0.64
CA MET A 1088 93.70 -6.92 1.82
C MET A 1088 94.43 -8.25 1.63
N THR A 1089 95.75 -8.22 1.60
CA THR A 1089 96.56 -9.36 1.14
C THR A 1089 97.71 -9.64 2.07
N ASP A 1090 97.97 -10.90 2.36
CA ASP A 1090 99.23 -11.33 2.99
C ASP A 1090 100.34 -11.31 1.91
N VAL A 1091 101.28 -10.39 2.04
CA VAL A 1091 102.33 -10.15 1.05
C VAL A 1091 103.65 -10.71 1.57
N TYR A 1092 104.10 -11.80 0.94
CA TYR A 1092 105.38 -12.45 1.12
C TYR A 1092 106.48 -11.61 0.47
N PHE A 1093 107.10 -10.74 1.28
CA PHE A 1093 108.21 -9.92 0.84
C PHE A 1093 109.46 -10.77 0.60
N ASN A 1094 110.12 -10.48 -0.51
CA ASN A 1094 111.38 -11.11 -0.87
C ASN A 1094 112.49 -10.75 0.13
N VAL A 1095 113.20 -11.75 0.66
CA VAL A 1095 114.33 -11.57 1.60
C VAL A 1095 115.54 -12.39 1.15
N ASP A 1096 116.75 -12.02 1.59
CA ASP A 1096 117.94 -12.84 1.31
C ASP A 1096 117.88 -14.15 2.08
N ALA A 1097 118.06 -15.27 1.36
CA ALA A 1097 118.21 -16.58 1.99
C ALA A 1097 119.38 -16.62 3.00
N LYS A 1098 120.45 -15.83 2.79
CA LYS A 1098 121.58 -15.76 3.73
C LYS A 1098 121.25 -14.99 5.01
N ASP A 1099 120.37 -14.01 4.94
CA ASP A 1099 120.00 -13.20 6.11
C ASP A 1099 119.00 -13.96 6.98
N ALA A 1100 118.05 -14.68 6.37
CA ALA A 1100 117.20 -15.66 7.07
C ALA A 1100 118.02 -16.77 7.75
N ALA A 1101 119.00 -17.35 7.03
CA ALA A 1101 119.87 -18.38 7.58
C ALA A 1101 120.76 -17.89 8.75
N LYS A 1102 121.28 -16.65 8.70
CA LYS A 1102 122.04 -16.04 9.81
C LYS A 1102 121.18 -15.78 11.05
N ALA A 1103 119.92 -15.44 10.84
CA ALA A 1103 118.93 -15.22 11.89
C ALA A 1103 118.47 -16.54 12.56
N GLY A 1104 118.83 -17.70 12.01
CA GLY A 1104 118.34 -19.00 12.49
C GLY A 1104 116.85 -19.23 12.21
N VAL A 1105 116.27 -18.44 11.30
CA VAL A 1105 114.86 -18.52 10.92
C VAL A 1105 114.76 -19.35 9.64
N SER A 1106 114.00 -20.45 9.72
CA SER A 1106 113.66 -21.25 8.54
C SER A 1106 112.46 -20.61 7.85
N LEU A 1107 112.63 -20.16 6.61
CA LEU A 1107 111.56 -19.63 5.77
C LEU A 1107 111.16 -20.65 4.72
N PRO A 1108 109.88 -20.69 4.32
CA PRO A 1108 109.41 -21.54 3.24
C PRO A 1108 110.00 -21.07 1.90
N SER A 1109 110.28 -22.01 0.99
CA SER A 1109 110.60 -21.67 -0.39
C SER A 1109 109.33 -21.26 -1.14
N MET A 1110 109.47 -20.53 -2.25
CA MET A 1110 108.35 -20.25 -3.15
C MET A 1110 107.59 -21.53 -3.54
N ALA A 1111 108.31 -22.64 -3.76
CA ALA A 1111 107.69 -23.94 -4.01
C ALA A 1111 106.88 -24.44 -2.80
N ASP A 1112 107.35 -24.28 -1.57
CA ASP A 1112 106.60 -24.69 -0.36
C ASP A 1112 105.34 -23.85 -0.15
N LEU A 1113 105.37 -22.56 -0.52
CA LEU A 1113 104.21 -21.67 -0.45
C LEU A 1113 103.17 -21.97 -1.54
N LEU A 1114 103.64 -22.39 -2.72
CA LEU A 1114 102.83 -22.72 -3.89
C LEU A 1114 102.42 -24.21 -3.96
N ARG A 1115 102.87 -25.04 -3.02
CA ARG A 1115 102.46 -26.45 -2.94
C ARG A 1115 100.99 -26.54 -2.57
N ASP A 1116 100.28 -27.30 -3.38
CA ASP A 1116 98.85 -27.52 -3.25
C ASP A 1116 98.56 -28.61 -2.21
N ASP A 1117 98.85 -28.29 -0.95
CA ASP A 1117 98.56 -29.13 0.20
C ASP A 1117 97.07 -28.96 0.58
N HIS A 1118 96.16 -29.37 -0.32
CA HIS A 1118 94.71 -29.46 -0.09
C HIS A 1118 94.30 -30.44 1.04
N ALA A 1119 95.22 -30.81 1.94
CA ALA A 1119 94.98 -31.69 3.06
C ALA A 1119 94.31 -30.99 4.26
N LEU A 1120 94.31 -29.66 4.36
CA LEU A 1120 93.63 -28.93 5.45
C LEU A 1120 92.19 -28.51 5.11
N ASP A 1121 91.88 -28.36 3.81
CA ASP A 1121 90.53 -27.99 3.34
C ASP A 1121 89.51 -29.15 3.46
N LYS A 1122 89.99 -30.35 3.82
CA LYS A 1122 89.16 -31.53 4.11
C LYS A 1122 88.75 -31.66 5.59
N ALA A 1123 89.20 -30.78 6.49
CA ALA A 1123 89.04 -30.94 7.94
C ALA A 1123 88.00 -30.02 8.60
N LEU A 1124 87.32 -29.11 7.88
CA LEU A 1124 86.26 -28.26 8.46
C LEU A 1124 84.90 -28.38 7.75
N GLY A 1125 84.73 -29.35 6.85
CA GLY A 1125 83.55 -29.45 5.98
C GLY A 1125 82.55 -30.58 6.28
N GLN A 1126 82.64 -31.31 7.39
CA GLN A 1126 81.63 -32.32 7.75
C GLN A 1126 81.38 -32.38 9.27
N ASP A 1127 80.23 -31.83 9.66
CA ASP A 1127 79.24 -32.36 10.61
C ASP A 1127 78.74 -31.29 11.61
N ALA A 1128 77.67 -30.60 11.23
CA ALA A 1128 76.70 -30.05 12.18
C ALA A 1128 75.33 -29.99 11.49
N SER A 1129 74.46 -30.92 11.89
CA SER A 1129 73.06 -30.93 11.51
C SER A 1129 72.26 -29.90 12.31
N VAL A 1130 71.37 -29.20 11.60
CA VAL A 1130 70.22 -28.40 12.07
C VAL A 1130 70.53 -27.08 12.79
N ALA A 1131 70.52 -25.99 12.02
CA ALA A 1131 69.98 -24.69 12.43
C ALA A 1131 69.61 -23.86 11.19
N THR A 1132 68.36 -23.95 10.72
CA THR A 1132 67.76 -22.87 9.93
C THR A 1132 67.53 -21.70 10.87
N VAL A 1133 68.50 -20.81 10.98
CA VAL A 1133 68.35 -19.50 11.60
C VAL A 1133 68.36 -18.45 10.51
N ALA A 1134 67.18 -17.85 10.37
CA ALA A 1134 66.93 -16.45 10.09
C ALA A 1134 67.81 -15.76 9.03
N ALA A 1135 67.18 -15.53 7.88
CA ALA A 1135 67.41 -14.31 7.14
C ALA A 1135 67.32 -13.12 8.11
N ALA A 1136 68.41 -12.38 8.25
CA ALA A 1136 68.41 -11.06 8.85
C ALA A 1136 67.41 -10.16 8.08
N PRO A 1137 66.72 -9.26 8.78
CA PRO A 1137 65.46 -8.67 8.34
C PRO A 1137 65.65 -7.88 7.05
N ALA A 1138 64.74 -8.10 6.10
CA ALA A 1138 64.44 -7.12 5.09
C ALA A 1138 64.26 -5.76 5.79
N ALA A 1139 65.00 -4.75 5.33
CA ALA A 1139 64.73 -3.37 5.66
C ALA A 1139 63.20 -3.14 5.51
N PRO A 1140 62.53 -2.56 6.51
CA PRO A 1140 61.08 -2.40 6.46
C PRO A 1140 60.73 -1.60 5.23
N ALA A 1141 59.76 -2.11 4.47
CA ALA A 1141 59.15 -1.44 3.34
C ALA A 1141 58.59 -0.08 3.78
N VAL A 1142 59.41 0.97 3.70
CA VAL A 1142 58.94 2.36 3.70
C VAL A 1142 58.58 2.70 2.26
N GLU A 1143 57.52 2.10 1.74
CA GLU A 1143 56.93 2.52 0.46
C GLU A 1143 55.47 2.04 0.32
N ALA A 1144 54.65 2.34 1.34
CA ALA A 1144 53.19 2.30 1.21
C ALA A 1144 52.46 3.32 2.11
N GLN A 1145 53.19 4.22 2.79
CA GLN A 1145 52.60 5.20 3.72
C GLN A 1145 52.57 6.63 3.17
N ALA A 1146 53.17 6.89 1.99
CA ALA A 1146 53.28 8.23 1.42
C ALA A 1146 52.08 8.70 0.57
N GLN A 1147 51.05 7.87 0.33
CA GLN A 1147 49.88 8.26 -0.47
C GLN A 1147 48.60 8.54 0.34
N CYS A 1148 48.59 8.29 1.65
CA CYS A 1148 47.40 8.49 2.49
C CYS A 1148 47.40 9.83 3.25
N GLU A 1149 48.56 10.41 3.58
CA GLU A 1149 48.63 11.65 4.37
C GLU A 1149 48.27 12.93 3.58
N MET A 1150 48.18 12.87 2.25
CA MET A 1150 47.88 14.06 1.43
C MET A 1150 46.38 14.26 1.16
N ALA A 1151 45.54 13.24 1.36
CA ALA A 1151 44.08 13.33 1.20
C ALA A 1151 43.36 13.87 2.46
N GLU A 1152 43.87 13.57 3.65
CA GLU A 1152 43.30 14.02 4.94
C GLU A 1152 43.53 15.53 5.18
N VAL A 1153 44.66 16.07 4.69
CA VAL A 1153 44.99 17.50 4.77
C VAL A 1153 44.11 18.34 3.82
N LEU A 1154 43.72 17.79 2.67
CA LEU A 1154 42.80 18.46 1.73
C LEU A 1154 41.34 18.44 2.22
N ARG A 1155 40.93 17.38 2.93
CA ARG A 1155 39.58 17.24 3.48
C ARG A 1155 39.31 18.16 4.68
N ARG A 1156 40.34 18.46 5.49
CA ARG A 1156 40.25 19.48 6.55
C ARG A 1156 40.22 20.93 6.02
N ALA A 1157 40.70 21.17 4.80
CA ALA A 1157 40.68 22.50 4.19
C ALA A 1157 39.34 22.89 3.55
N MET A 1158 38.43 21.93 3.28
CA MET A 1158 37.13 22.19 2.62
C MET A 1158 35.91 22.29 3.56
N ALA A 1159 36.07 22.08 4.87
CA ALA A 1159 34.95 22.10 5.83
C ALA A 1159 34.71 23.47 6.51
N HIS A 1160 35.34 24.55 6.04
CA HIS A 1160 35.26 25.88 6.67
C HIS A 1160 34.60 26.93 5.78
N THR A 1161 33.44 26.63 5.19
CA THR A 1161 32.53 27.66 4.65
C THR A 1161 31.12 27.12 4.48
N THR A 1162 30.29 27.22 5.51
CA THR A 1162 28.86 27.57 5.37
C THR A 1162 28.34 28.06 6.72
N ALA A 1163 27.89 29.31 6.70
CA ALA A 1163 27.35 30.04 7.84
C ALA A 1163 25.90 29.63 8.16
N GLN A 1164 25.58 29.59 9.46
CA GLN A 1164 24.23 29.76 9.99
C GLN A 1164 23.75 31.21 9.82
N PRO A 1165 22.42 31.42 9.71
CA PRO A 1165 21.71 32.37 10.56
C PRO A 1165 20.56 31.67 11.31
N GLN A 1166 20.52 31.72 12.65
CA GLN A 1166 19.61 32.54 13.48
C GLN A 1166 18.11 32.36 13.14
N GLU A 1167 17.19 32.18 14.11
CA GLU A 1167 16.97 33.10 15.23
C GLU A 1167 16.03 32.53 16.33
N MET A 1168 16.14 33.07 17.55
CA MET A 1168 15.14 32.96 18.60
C MET A 1168 14.05 34.04 18.45
N ALA A 1169 12.80 33.60 18.59
CA ALA A 1169 11.63 34.30 19.16
C ALA A 1169 11.30 35.75 18.71
N ALA A 1170 10.32 35.86 17.80
CA ALA A 1170 9.09 36.64 17.94
C ALA A 1170 8.04 36.11 16.95
#